data_AF-A0A1I6VM75-F1
#
_entry.id   AF-A0A1I6VM75-F1
#
_cell.length_a   1.000
_cell.length_b   1.000
_cell.length_c   1.000
_cell.angle_alpha   90.00
_cell.angle_beta   90.00
_cell.angle_gamma   90.00
#
_symmetry.space_group_name_H-M   'P 1'
#
loop_
_entity.id
_entity.type
_entity.pdbx_description
1 polymer ?
#
loop_
_entity_poly.entity_id
_entity_poly.type
_entity_poly.pdbx_seq_one_letter_code
_entity_poly.pdbx_strand_id
1 'polypeptide(L)'
;MKKFIEVRGARQNNLKNIDVDIPRDKLTVITGVSGSGKSSLAFDVIYGEGQRRFLESLSTFAKSRMNQLKKPDVDFVFGLSPVIAIEQKKGIVNPRSTVGTMTDIYDFMRLLFASVGEACCPFCEHPVPIRSAEQMIDHIKQLPKGTELEVLAPVYKIFGENYETTLDEIRSKGFRTVRIEGARHSLGDPIELEDEAEYRIEVVVDKVIVQADAFKALAKTIENSLKLVGEGFIRFEIVHVPDDAQVDEDKFYRGFACPEHHLTMGELQSSYFSFNDPASACRTCGGLGTFMRAEPRFLVKNPDKSINKGAIDQKLLGTSTGTWHWSIVRSAAIHYGFSLDTPYRELSEAAKNIMMYGSKGEKFPFVPGEDATKSQERHAGKMMSFGGMVHTINWWYKLYLKRKAQSVNDDEFYKRVMVEHTCPDCDGRKLRPQRFAVKVGDADLHQLCNSSLLELSMFLKNITFAPNHVVVGKQIVAEIDSRIDLLLDIGLDYLSLGRRSDTISGGEAQRIRLSTQISSGLMGMLYVLDEPSIGLHARDSIRIIDTLKKLRDIGNTIIVVEHDLETIGSADHIIEVGPEPGLNGGRIIAEGTADQLRSNPDSITGSFLAGVRRIEVPAVRRQSDGRMLSLRGARANNLRNVDIDVPLGVLVCITGVSGSGKSTLINEVICKQLYSTFQDARIVPGEHDELTGHEHLTGIINIDQSPIGRSSRSNPATYVGFFDKIRELYAAAASAAGKSLAKNDFSFNQKNGGRCENCQGEGIVTTALQFMPDVESVCPVCKGARFNEEVLDVRIKEKNIAQVLEMSIEEAVPFFEEQSYIQHKLKVLHQLGLGYLRLGQSSTTLSGGEAQRIKLATELSKIIRGSHNLYVLDEPTTGLHLRDIQKLIDCLHQLVEAGHTVVVIEHHLDLIKVADHVIDMGPEGGKKGGMVVASGTPEEVARTEGSLTGKFLREMLAVESQAVV
;
A
#
# COMPACT_ATOMS: atom_id res chain seq x y z
N MET A 1 -34.48 -12.43 -24.73
CA MET A 1 -33.99 -11.93 -23.43
C MET A 1 -34.73 -10.64 -23.10
N LYS A 2 -35.01 -10.37 -21.81
CA LYS A 2 -35.54 -9.06 -21.39
C LYS A 2 -34.55 -7.97 -21.84
N LYS A 3 -35.05 -6.80 -22.26
CA LYS A 3 -34.22 -5.67 -22.73
C LYS A 3 -33.61 -4.86 -21.59
N PHE A 4 -34.16 -4.96 -20.39
CA PHE A 4 -33.80 -4.15 -19.23
C PHE A 4 -33.52 -5.02 -17.99
N ILE A 5 -32.73 -4.47 -17.09
CA ILE A 5 -32.65 -4.84 -15.68
C ILE A 5 -33.69 -3.96 -14.97
N GLU A 6 -34.74 -4.58 -14.45
CA GLU A 6 -35.87 -3.88 -13.83
C GLU A 6 -35.69 -3.92 -12.31
N VAL A 7 -35.50 -2.77 -11.68
CA VAL A 7 -35.50 -2.61 -10.22
C VAL A 7 -36.87 -2.07 -9.82
N ARG A 8 -37.57 -2.72 -8.89
CA ARG A 8 -38.86 -2.27 -8.39
C ARG A 8 -38.92 -2.18 -6.88
N GLY A 9 -39.47 -1.07 -6.38
CA GLY A 9 -39.67 -0.79 -4.96
C GLY A 9 -38.39 -0.78 -4.14
N ALA A 10 -37.31 -0.17 -4.64
CA ALA A 10 -36.06 -0.09 -3.88
C ALA A 10 -36.18 0.94 -2.73
N ARG A 11 -35.90 0.49 -1.49
CA ARG A 11 -36.05 1.26 -0.24
C ARG A 11 -34.80 1.25 0.64
N GLN A 12 -33.72 0.65 0.16
CA GLN A 12 -32.46 0.57 0.89
C GLN A 12 -31.96 1.98 1.29
N ASN A 13 -31.57 2.12 2.56
CA ASN A 13 -31.11 3.37 3.17
C ASN A 13 -32.13 4.53 3.03
N ASN A 14 -31.90 5.48 2.13
CA ASN A 14 -32.74 6.66 1.93
C ASN A 14 -33.60 6.60 0.65
N LEU A 15 -33.52 5.51 -0.12
CA LEU A 15 -34.31 5.33 -1.35
C LEU A 15 -35.82 5.34 -1.05
N LYS A 16 -36.60 6.06 -1.87
CA LYS A 16 -38.02 6.34 -1.64
C LYS A 16 -38.93 5.41 -2.44
N ASN A 17 -38.76 4.10 -2.27
CA ASN A 17 -39.54 3.07 -2.98
C ASN A 17 -39.50 3.27 -4.50
N ILE A 18 -38.29 3.38 -5.05
CA ILE A 18 -38.07 3.76 -6.44
C ILE A 18 -38.15 2.57 -7.40
N ASP A 19 -38.61 2.86 -8.61
CA ASP A 19 -38.62 1.96 -9.75
C ASP A 19 -37.69 2.51 -10.84
N VAL A 20 -36.83 1.66 -11.41
CA VAL A 20 -35.82 2.05 -12.41
C VAL A 20 -35.64 0.94 -13.44
N ASP A 21 -35.49 1.32 -14.71
CA ASP A 21 -35.22 0.41 -15.83
C ASP A 21 -33.85 0.67 -16.46
N ILE A 22 -32.91 -0.26 -16.25
CA ILE A 22 -31.54 -0.10 -16.75
C ILE A 22 -31.38 -0.91 -18.04
N PRO A 23 -31.01 -0.28 -19.17
CA PRO A 23 -30.86 -0.99 -20.44
C PRO A 23 -29.68 -1.97 -20.40
N ARG A 24 -29.88 -3.16 -20.94
CA ARG A 24 -28.80 -4.15 -21.10
C ARG A 24 -27.86 -3.78 -22.24
N ASP A 25 -26.62 -4.24 -22.12
CA ASP A 25 -25.54 -4.08 -23.11
C ASP A 25 -25.23 -2.60 -23.41
N LYS A 26 -25.45 -1.75 -22.40
CA LYS A 26 -25.25 -0.30 -22.42
C LYS A 26 -24.38 0.16 -21.26
N LEU A 27 -23.75 1.32 -21.45
CA LEU A 27 -23.07 2.08 -20.41
C LEU A 27 -24.09 3.01 -19.74
N THR A 28 -24.52 2.64 -18.53
CA THR A 28 -25.43 3.43 -17.70
C THR A 28 -24.65 4.17 -16.62
N VAL A 29 -24.84 5.49 -16.51
CA VAL A 29 -24.25 6.31 -15.45
C VAL A 29 -25.32 6.69 -14.43
N ILE A 30 -25.04 6.45 -13.15
CA ILE A 30 -25.85 6.90 -12.02
C ILE A 30 -25.16 8.14 -11.42
N THR A 31 -25.84 9.28 -11.43
CA THR A 31 -25.30 10.56 -10.97
C THR A 31 -26.23 11.28 -9.99
N GLY A 32 -25.82 12.44 -9.49
CA GLY A 32 -26.54 13.25 -8.50
C GLY A 32 -25.69 13.58 -7.25
N VAL A 33 -26.19 14.42 -6.35
CA VAL A 33 -25.42 14.99 -5.22
C VAL A 33 -24.84 13.95 -4.23
N SER A 34 -23.82 14.32 -3.45
CA SER A 34 -23.25 13.42 -2.42
C SER A 34 -24.34 13.02 -1.42
N GLY A 35 -24.47 11.72 -1.13
CA GLY A 35 -25.51 11.21 -0.22
C GLY A 35 -26.92 11.16 -0.81
N SER A 36 -27.13 11.35 -2.12
CA SER A 36 -28.46 11.28 -2.74
C SER A 36 -29.07 9.88 -2.81
N GLY A 37 -28.27 8.82 -2.68
CA GLY A 37 -28.71 7.42 -2.78
C GLY A 37 -28.10 6.63 -3.95
N LYS A 38 -27.14 7.22 -4.70
CA LYS A 38 -26.46 6.57 -5.85
C LYS A 38 -25.88 5.20 -5.50
N SER A 39 -24.98 5.15 -4.50
CA SER A 39 -24.32 3.92 -4.07
C SER A 39 -25.32 2.93 -3.44
N SER A 40 -26.39 3.44 -2.81
CA SER A 40 -27.46 2.58 -2.31
C SER A 40 -28.21 1.86 -3.43
N LEU A 41 -28.46 2.52 -4.56
CA LEU A 41 -29.06 1.88 -5.73
C LEU A 41 -28.05 0.93 -6.41
N ALA A 42 -26.84 1.40 -6.70
CA ALA A 42 -25.84 0.65 -7.47
C ALA A 42 -25.26 -0.54 -6.69
N PHE A 43 -24.74 -0.29 -5.48
CA PHE A 43 -24.00 -1.27 -4.70
C PHE A 43 -24.88 -2.04 -3.72
N ASP A 44 -25.67 -1.34 -2.90
CA ASP A 44 -26.44 -2.01 -1.85
C ASP A 44 -27.64 -2.80 -2.40
N VAL A 45 -28.27 -2.31 -3.48
CA VAL A 45 -29.43 -2.97 -4.12
C VAL A 45 -28.99 -3.84 -5.30
N ILE A 46 -28.49 -3.25 -6.39
CA ILE A 46 -28.24 -3.99 -7.64
C ILE A 46 -27.10 -5.00 -7.48
N TYR A 47 -25.92 -4.56 -7.04
CA TYR A 47 -24.80 -5.46 -6.78
C TYR A 47 -25.10 -6.42 -5.62
N GLY A 48 -25.66 -5.93 -4.51
CA GLY A 48 -26.01 -6.77 -3.36
C GLY A 48 -26.95 -7.92 -3.75
N GLU A 49 -27.98 -7.64 -4.55
CA GLU A 49 -28.91 -8.68 -5.02
C GLU A 49 -28.28 -9.59 -6.07
N GLY A 50 -27.45 -9.07 -6.97
CA GLY A 50 -26.71 -9.87 -7.95
C GLY A 50 -25.71 -10.83 -7.28
N GLN A 51 -24.94 -10.33 -6.32
CA GLN A 51 -23.96 -11.11 -5.55
C GLN A 51 -24.68 -12.19 -4.73
N ARG A 52 -25.77 -11.83 -4.05
CA ARG A 52 -26.59 -12.78 -3.30
C ARG A 52 -27.09 -13.90 -4.21
N ARG A 53 -27.72 -13.59 -5.35
CA ARG A 53 -28.21 -14.63 -6.28
C ARG A 53 -27.10 -15.51 -6.83
N PHE A 54 -25.94 -14.94 -7.13
CA PHE A 54 -24.77 -15.71 -7.55
C PHE A 54 -24.31 -16.67 -6.45
N LEU A 55 -24.17 -16.20 -5.21
CA LEU A 55 -23.78 -17.04 -4.07
C LEU A 55 -24.82 -18.12 -3.76
N GLU A 56 -26.12 -17.86 -3.96
CA GLU A 56 -27.18 -18.87 -3.80
C GLU A 56 -27.08 -20.01 -4.81
N SER A 57 -26.35 -19.81 -5.91
CA SER A 57 -26.07 -20.87 -6.87
C SER A 57 -24.87 -21.75 -6.50
N LEU A 58 -24.07 -21.34 -5.50
CA LEU A 58 -22.90 -22.08 -5.02
C LEU A 58 -23.28 -23.24 -4.07
N SER A 59 -22.25 -23.92 -3.54
CA SER A 59 -22.38 -25.14 -2.73
C SER A 59 -23.33 -24.99 -1.54
N THR A 60 -23.84 -26.12 -1.03
CA THR A 60 -24.68 -26.19 0.18
C THR A 60 -24.03 -25.55 1.42
N PHE A 61 -22.69 -25.55 1.48
CA PHE A 61 -21.94 -24.86 2.53
C PHE A 61 -22.02 -23.33 2.41
N ALA A 62 -21.92 -22.78 1.18
CA ALA A 62 -22.12 -21.36 0.97
C ALA A 62 -23.55 -20.96 1.38
N LYS A 63 -24.56 -21.71 0.94
CA LYS A 63 -25.98 -21.47 1.27
C LYS A 63 -26.27 -21.39 2.77
N SER A 64 -25.70 -22.26 3.60
CA SER A 64 -25.95 -22.26 5.05
C SER A 64 -25.39 -21.02 5.75
N ARG A 65 -24.31 -20.43 5.22
CA ARG A 65 -23.73 -19.17 5.70
C ARG A 65 -24.49 -17.94 5.19
N MET A 66 -25.21 -18.06 4.07
CA MET A 66 -25.94 -16.95 3.46
C MET A 66 -27.20 -16.51 4.21
N ASN A 67 -27.82 -17.38 5.01
CA ASN A 67 -28.95 -16.99 5.87
C ASN A 67 -28.58 -15.89 6.88
N GLN A 68 -27.29 -15.59 7.04
CA GLN A 68 -26.77 -14.52 7.89
C GLN A 68 -26.57 -13.19 7.13
N LEU A 69 -26.61 -13.19 5.79
CA LEU A 69 -26.50 -11.97 4.98
C LEU A 69 -27.83 -11.21 4.98
N LYS A 70 -27.76 -9.91 5.26
CA LYS A 70 -28.93 -9.02 5.19
C LYS A 70 -29.39 -8.91 3.72
N LYS A 71 -30.66 -9.23 3.45
CA LYS A 71 -31.25 -9.00 2.13
C LYS A 71 -31.39 -7.49 1.88
N PRO A 72 -31.07 -6.99 0.67
CA PRO A 72 -31.39 -5.61 0.29
C PRO A 72 -32.90 -5.34 0.42
N ASP A 73 -33.28 -4.15 0.88
CA ASP A 73 -34.69 -3.75 0.95
C ASP A 73 -35.19 -3.28 -0.43
N VAL A 74 -35.73 -4.23 -1.18
CA VAL A 74 -36.29 -4.07 -2.53
C VAL A 74 -37.41 -5.11 -2.73
N ASP A 75 -38.44 -4.78 -3.50
CA ASP A 75 -39.52 -5.74 -3.79
C ASP A 75 -39.03 -6.85 -4.71
N PHE A 76 -38.44 -6.48 -5.84
CA PHE A 76 -37.77 -7.42 -6.73
C PHE A 76 -36.83 -6.70 -7.70
N VAL A 77 -35.82 -7.47 -8.14
CA VAL A 77 -34.96 -7.10 -9.26
C VAL A 77 -35.06 -8.18 -10.34
N PHE A 78 -35.51 -7.84 -11.55
CA PHE A 78 -35.59 -8.78 -12.67
C PHE A 78 -34.48 -8.56 -13.68
N GLY A 79 -34.07 -9.66 -14.32
CA GLY A 79 -33.08 -9.61 -15.39
C GLY A 79 -31.68 -9.23 -14.90
N LEU A 80 -31.26 -9.66 -13.71
CA LEU A 80 -29.86 -9.53 -13.29
C LEU A 80 -28.97 -10.55 -14.01
N SER A 81 -27.79 -10.10 -14.43
CA SER A 81 -26.67 -10.95 -14.82
C SER A 81 -25.76 -11.22 -13.60
N PRO A 82 -24.86 -12.23 -13.66
CA PRO A 82 -23.77 -12.32 -12.69
C PRO A 82 -23.01 -10.99 -12.62
N VAL A 83 -22.75 -10.52 -11.40
CA VAL A 83 -22.30 -9.15 -11.15
C VAL A 83 -20.87 -9.12 -10.64
N ILE A 84 -20.09 -8.13 -11.08
CA ILE A 84 -18.75 -7.83 -10.60
C ILE A 84 -18.71 -6.35 -10.16
N ALA A 85 -18.32 -6.12 -8.91
CA ALA A 85 -18.08 -4.76 -8.40
C ALA A 85 -16.60 -4.38 -8.54
N ILE A 86 -16.36 -3.15 -9.00
CA ILE A 86 -15.04 -2.51 -9.06
C ILE A 86 -15.09 -1.24 -8.21
N GLU A 87 -14.91 -1.41 -6.90
CA GLU A 87 -14.88 -0.34 -5.89
C GLU A 87 -13.44 0.20 -5.67
N GLN A 88 -13.35 1.39 -5.07
CA GLN A 88 -12.08 2.01 -4.67
C GLN A 88 -11.49 1.49 -3.35
N LYS A 89 -12.26 0.70 -2.60
CA LYS A 89 -11.78 0.15 -1.33
C LYS A 89 -10.51 -0.66 -1.58
N LYS A 90 -9.39 -0.19 -1.03
CA LYS A 90 -8.14 -0.95 -1.03
C LYS A 90 -8.44 -2.30 -0.39
N GLY A 91 -8.18 -3.38 -1.14
CA GLY A 91 -8.20 -4.72 -0.59
C GLY A 91 -7.22 -4.84 0.58
N ILE A 92 -7.26 -5.98 1.28
CA ILE A 92 -6.32 -6.24 2.38
C ILE A 92 -4.89 -6.01 1.88
N VAL A 93 -4.20 -5.07 2.52
CA VAL A 93 -2.85 -4.66 2.17
C VAL A 93 -1.92 -5.84 2.44
N ASN A 94 -1.48 -6.52 1.38
CA ASN A 94 -0.50 -7.60 1.48
C ASN A 94 0.85 -7.08 0.96
N PRO A 95 1.88 -6.95 1.82
CA PRO A 95 3.19 -6.41 1.42
C PRO A 95 3.92 -7.30 0.39
N ARG A 96 3.49 -8.56 0.21
CA ARG A 96 4.02 -9.44 -0.85
C ARG A 96 3.38 -9.18 -2.22
N SER A 97 2.20 -8.58 -2.29
CA SER A 97 1.52 -8.35 -3.56
C SER A 97 2.15 -7.18 -4.33
N THR A 98 2.22 -7.31 -5.65
CA THR A 98 2.71 -6.30 -6.60
C THR A 98 1.73 -6.07 -7.74
N VAL A 99 1.96 -5.03 -8.55
CA VAL A 99 1.21 -4.81 -9.81
C VAL A 99 1.22 -6.08 -10.67
N GLY A 100 2.38 -6.73 -10.80
CA GLY A 100 2.51 -7.95 -11.59
C GLY A 100 1.69 -9.12 -11.08
N THR A 101 1.51 -9.28 -9.75
CA THR A 101 0.63 -10.33 -9.20
C THR A 101 -0.84 -9.95 -9.24
N MET A 102 -1.19 -8.65 -9.21
CA MET A 102 -2.58 -8.19 -9.33
C MET A 102 -3.13 -8.31 -10.76
N THR A 103 -2.25 -8.34 -11.74
CA THR A 103 -2.55 -8.38 -13.17
C THR A 103 -2.35 -9.76 -13.79
N ASP A 104 -1.89 -10.73 -13.00
CA ASP A 104 -1.41 -12.05 -13.43
C ASP A 104 -0.23 -12.02 -14.42
N ILE A 105 0.27 -10.83 -14.80
CA ILE A 105 1.40 -10.69 -15.74
C ILE A 105 2.65 -11.34 -15.16
N TYR A 106 2.89 -11.22 -13.85
CA TYR A 106 4.03 -11.85 -13.20
C TYR A 106 3.98 -13.38 -13.37
N ASP A 107 2.80 -13.99 -13.38
CA ASP A 107 2.66 -15.43 -13.53
C ASP A 107 3.06 -15.89 -14.94
N PHE A 108 2.67 -15.13 -15.96
CA PHE A 108 3.13 -15.36 -17.34
C PHE A 108 4.62 -15.04 -17.51
N MET A 109 5.16 -14.04 -16.83
CA MET A 109 6.61 -13.78 -16.83
C MET A 109 7.37 -14.96 -16.23
N ARG A 110 6.91 -15.55 -15.11
CA ARG A 110 7.53 -16.77 -14.56
C ARG A 110 7.44 -17.94 -15.54
N LEU A 111 6.31 -18.08 -16.23
CA LEU A 111 6.14 -19.11 -17.26
C LEU A 111 7.11 -18.89 -18.43
N LEU A 112 7.29 -17.65 -18.89
CA LEU A 112 8.25 -17.28 -19.92
C LEU A 112 9.67 -17.69 -19.52
N PHE A 113 10.13 -17.26 -18.34
CA PHE A 113 11.47 -17.58 -17.84
C PHE A 113 11.68 -19.09 -17.64
N ALA A 114 10.68 -19.81 -17.16
CA ALA A 114 10.77 -21.26 -17.02
C ALA A 114 10.80 -22.00 -18.37
N SER A 115 10.16 -21.45 -19.41
CA SER A 115 10.02 -22.13 -20.71
C SER A 115 11.17 -21.85 -21.67
N VAL A 116 11.68 -20.61 -21.69
CA VAL A 116 12.66 -20.15 -22.70
C VAL A 116 13.90 -19.49 -22.10
N GLY A 117 13.99 -19.42 -20.77
CA GLY A 117 15.12 -18.81 -20.08
C GLY A 117 16.42 -19.54 -20.32
N GLU A 118 17.50 -18.78 -20.43
CA GLU A 118 18.87 -19.27 -20.55
C GLU A 118 19.57 -19.08 -19.21
N ALA A 119 20.20 -20.14 -18.71
CA ALA A 119 20.88 -20.12 -17.42
C ALA A 119 22.34 -19.72 -17.57
N CYS A 120 22.86 -19.00 -16.60
CA CYS A 120 24.26 -18.63 -16.46
C CYS A 120 24.85 -19.25 -15.20
N CYS A 121 26.16 -19.49 -15.21
CA CYS A 121 26.92 -19.88 -14.03
C CYS A 121 26.85 -18.75 -12.98
N PRO A 122 26.48 -19.02 -11.72
CA PRO A 122 26.39 -17.99 -10.68
C PRO A 122 27.75 -17.41 -10.26
N PHE A 123 28.86 -18.00 -10.71
CA PHE A 123 30.22 -17.58 -10.34
C PHE A 123 30.95 -16.80 -11.44
N CYS A 124 30.76 -17.14 -12.72
CA CYS A 124 31.44 -16.47 -13.84
C CYS A 124 30.51 -16.03 -14.98
N GLU A 125 29.19 -16.15 -14.80
CA GLU A 125 28.15 -15.77 -15.77
C GLU A 125 28.19 -16.51 -17.12
N HIS A 126 29.06 -17.51 -17.28
CA HIS A 126 29.10 -18.33 -18.50
C HIS A 126 27.76 -19.04 -18.73
N PRO A 127 27.19 -19.05 -19.96
CA PRO A 127 25.95 -19.78 -20.24
C PRO A 127 26.09 -21.27 -19.92
N VAL A 128 25.12 -21.82 -19.20
CA VAL A 128 25.06 -23.24 -18.84
C VAL A 128 23.79 -23.88 -19.38
N PRO A 129 23.84 -25.12 -19.88
CA PRO A 129 22.66 -25.79 -20.38
C PRO A 129 21.70 -26.13 -19.23
N ILE A 130 20.41 -26.00 -19.50
CA ILE A 130 19.33 -26.50 -18.63
C ILE A 130 19.04 -27.93 -19.06
N ARG A 131 19.12 -28.88 -18.12
CA ARG A 131 18.95 -30.31 -18.41
C ARG A 131 18.03 -30.99 -17.39
N SER A 132 17.29 -32.00 -17.86
CA SER A 132 16.61 -32.93 -16.97
C SER A 132 17.62 -33.85 -16.28
N ALA A 133 17.23 -34.46 -15.14
CA ALA A 133 18.08 -35.45 -14.48
C ALA A 133 18.44 -36.62 -15.42
N GLU A 134 17.51 -37.01 -16.30
CA GLU A 134 17.74 -38.05 -17.32
C GLU A 134 18.75 -37.61 -18.37
N GLN A 135 18.66 -36.37 -18.87
CA GLN A 135 19.62 -35.81 -19.82
C GLN A 135 21.02 -35.64 -19.21
N MET A 136 21.11 -35.33 -17.91
CA MET A 136 22.39 -35.30 -17.20
C MET A 136 23.00 -36.70 -17.13
N ILE A 137 22.19 -37.71 -16.81
CA ILE A 137 22.61 -39.11 -16.77
C ILE A 137 23.05 -39.61 -18.15
N ASP A 138 22.32 -39.26 -19.21
CA ASP A 138 22.67 -39.65 -20.57
C ASP A 138 24.00 -39.04 -21.03
N HIS A 139 24.35 -37.87 -20.51
CA HIS A 139 25.68 -37.29 -20.70
C HIS A 139 26.75 -38.02 -19.90
N ILE A 140 26.46 -38.34 -18.63
CA ILE A 140 27.37 -39.11 -17.76
C ILE A 140 27.66 -40.51 -18.33
N LYS A 141 26.69 -41.15 -19.00
CA LYS A 141 26.87 -42.45 -19.69
C LYS A 141 27.93 -42.43 -20.80
N GLN A 142 28.36 -41.26 -21.27
CA GLN A 142 29.42 -41.12 -22.28
C GLN A 142 30.81 -41.34 -21.68
N LEU A 143 30.95 -41.29 -20.35
CA LEU A 143 32.19 -41.61 -19.66
C LEU A 143 32.46 -43.13 -19.68
N PRO A 144 33.73 -43.55 -19.65
CA PRO A 144 34.10 -44.95 -19.52
C PRO A 144 33.44 -45.62 -18.31
N LYS A 145 33.10 -46.90 -18.45
CA LYS A 145 32.60 -47.69 -17.31
C LYS A 145 33.69 -47.76 -16.23
N GLY A 146 33.30 -47.58 -14.97
CA GLY A 146 34.23 -47.56 -13.84
C GLY A 146 34.79 -46.18 -13.49
N THR A 147 34.48 -45.12 -14.25
CA THR A 147 34.79 -43.74 -13.85
C THR A 147 34.06 -43.39 -12.55
N GLU A 148 34.76 -42.77 -11.60
CA GLU A 148 34.21 -42.29 -10.33
C GLU A 148 33.89 -40.80 -10.41
N LEU A 149 32.65 -40.44 -10.06
CA LEU A 149 32.14 -39.08 -10.02
C LEU A 149 31.75 -38.68 -8.61
N GLU A 150 32.12 -37.47 -8.20
CA GLU A 150 31.51 -36.79 -7.06
C GLU A 150 30.38 -35.88 -7.55
N VAL A 151 29.20 -36.06 -6.94
CA VAL A 151 28.05 -35.19 -7.15
C VAL A 151 28.07 -34.13 -6.05
N LEU A 152 28.16 -32.87 -6.46
CA LEU A 152 28.31 -31.71 -5.56
C LEU A 152 27.15 -30.74 -5.79
N ALA A 153 26.66 -30.12 -4.71
CA ALA A 153 25.63 -29.09 -4.77
C ALA A 153 26.11 -27.82 -4.05
N PRO A 154 26.13 -26.64 -4.72
CA PRO A 154 26.58 -25.40 -4.08
C PRO A 154 25.62 -24.97 -2.97
N VAL A 155 26.14 -24.37 -1.90
CA VAL A 155 25.36 -23.82 -0.79
C VAL A 155 25.73 -22.37 -0.57
N TYR A 156 24.72 -21.56 -0.27
CA TYR A 156 24.86 -20.12 -0.09
C TYR A 156 24.43 -19.73 1.33
N LYS A 157 25.22 -18.86 1.95
CA LYS A 157 24.95 -18.31 3.28
C LYS A 157 23.78 -17.31 3.24
N ILE A 158 23.08 -17.17 4.37
CA ILE A 158 22.04 -16.17 4.59
C ILE A 158 22.66 -14.94 5.27
N PHE A 159 22.37 -13.74 4.77
CA PHE A 159 22.89 -12.51 5.38
C PHE A 159 22.51 -12.36 6.85
N GLY A 160 23.50 -11.98 7.67
CA GLY A 160 23.32 -11.74 9.10
C GLY A 160 23.06 -13.00 9.93
N GLU A 161 23.15 -14.19 9.33
CA GLU A 161 23.23 -15.46 10.06
C GLU A 161 24.67 -15.97 10.10
N ASN A 162 24.99 -16.81 11.09
CA ASN A 162 26.31 -17.39 11.21
C ASN A 162 26.42 -18.64 10.32
N TYR A 163 27.64 -19.00 9.92
CA TYR A 163 27.84 -20.21 9.11
C TYR A 163 27.33 -21.48 9.80
N GLU A 164 27.40 -21.56 11.13
CA GLU A 164 26.87 -22.69 11.89
C GLU A 164 25.37 -22.93 11.62
N THR A 165 24.58 -21.88 11.43
CA THR A 165 23.15 -22.02 11.09
C THR A 165 22.96 -22.64 9.70
N THR A 166 23.83 -22.29 8.76
CA THR A 166 23.82 -22.87 7.40
C THR A 166 24.24 -24.35 7.45
N LEU A 167 25.28 -24.68 8.21
CA LEU A 167 25.76 -26.06 8.40
C LEU A 167 24.73 -26.93 9.13
N ASP A 168 24.04 -26.40 10.13
CA ASP A 168 22.93 -27.05 10.84
C ASP A 168 21.76 -27.36 9.89
N GLU A 169 21.42 -26.43 8.99
CA GLU A 169 20.38 -26.67 7.99
C GLU A 169 20.76 -27.83 7.06
N ILE A 170 22.00 -27.85 6.57
CA ILE A 170 22.53 -28.95 5.76
C ILE A 170 22.46 -30.28 6.54
N ARG A 171 22.85 -30.27 7.82
CA ARG A 171 22.80 -31.45 8.70
C ARG A 171 21.37 -31.95 8.91
N SER A 172 20.42 -31.03 9.12
CA SER A 172 18.99 -31.36 9.30
C SER A 172 18.36 -32.00 8.05
N LYS A 173 18.89 -31.71 6.86
CA LYS A 173 18.48 -32.31 5.58
C LYS A 173 19.13 -33.68 5.32
N GLY A 174 19.99 -34.15 6.23
CA GLY A 174 20.57 -35.51 6.21
C GLY A 174 21.95 -35.63 5.56
N PHE A 175 22.56 -34.51 5.13
CA PHE A 175 23.92 -34.52 4.57
C PHE A 175 24.97 -34.57 5.68
N ARG A 176 26.12 -35.18 5.39
CA ARG A 176 27.19 -35.43 6.38
C ARG A 176 28.53 -34.78 6.04
N THR A 177 28.73 -34.39 4.79
CA THR A 177 30.04 -33.93 4.30
C THR A 177 29.87 -32.70 3.43
N VAL A 178 30.74 -31.72 3.63
CA VAL A 178 30.80 -30.49 2.83
C VAL A 178 32.24 -30.27 2.34
N ARG A 179 32.38 -29.53 1.24
CA ARG A 179 33.64 -28.95 0.81
C ARG A 179 33.60 -27.45 1.08
N ILE A 180 34.63 -26.93 1.73
CA ILE A 180 34.81 -25.50 1.99
C ILE A 180 36.13 -25.10 1.36
N GLU A 181 36.12 -24.16 0.41
CA GLU A 181 37.30 -23.80 -0.39
C GLU A 181 38.01 -25.03 -1.02
N GLY A 182 37.19 -26.01 -1.42
CA GLY A 182 37.65 -27.27 -2.02
C GLY A 182 38.12 -28.35 -1.03
N ALA A 183 38.38 -28.02 0.24
CA ALA A 183 38.77 -28.97 1.28
C ALA A 183 37.56 -29.70 1.88
N ARG A 184 37.66 -31.01 2.12
CA ARG A 184 36.53 -31.81 2.68
C ARG A 184 36.47 -31.68 4.21
N HIS A 185 35.27 -31.44 4.71
CA HIS A 185 34.95 -31.39 6.13
C HIS A 185 33.74 -32.29 6.46
N SER A 186 33.82 -32.97 7.60
CA SER A 186 32.72 -33.73 8.18
C SER A 186 31.84 -32.80 9.02
N LEU A 187 30.52 -32.83 8.80
CA LEU A 187 29.56 -32.03 9.58
C LEU A 187 29.35 -32.55 11.01
N GLY A 188 29.96 -33.70 11.36
CA GLY A 188 30.01 -34.22 12.73
C GLY A 188 31.09 -33.57 13.60
N ASP A 189 32.08 -32.95 12.97
CA ASP A 189 33.18 -32.26 13.66
C ASP A 189 32.87 -30.75 13.74
N PRO A 190 33.36 -30.02 14.76
CA PRO A 190 33.18 -28.57 14.85
C PRO A 190 33.94 -27.87 13.70
N ILE A 191 33.25 -26.99 12.98
CA ILE A 191 33.80 -26.19 11.88
C ILE A 191 33.72 -24.72 12.28
N GLU A 192 34.86 -24.07 12.52
CA GLU A 192 34.91 -22.63 12.82
C GLU A 192 35.16 -21.84 11.53
N LEU A 193 34.21 -20.97 11.18
CA LEU A 193 34.30 -20.06 10.03
C LEU A 193 34.10 -18.63 10.51
N GLU A 194 34.82 -17.68 9.90
CA GLU A 194 34.64 -16.26 10.18
C GLU A 194 33.33 -15.77 9.56
N ASP A 195 32.44 -15.17 10.36
CA ASP A 195 31.09 -14.83 9.88
C ASP A 195 31.08 -13.70 8.84
N GLU A 196 32.10 -12.84 8.80
CA GLU A 196 32.19 -11.73 7.87
C GLU A 196 32.86 -12.12 6.53
N ALA A 197 33.54 -13.27 6.46
CA ALA A 197 34.19 -13.77 5.26
C ALA A 197 33.21 -14.56 4.37
N GLU A 198 33.41 -14.50 3.06
CA GLU A 198 32.70 -15.34 2.09
C GLU A 198 33.50 -16.62 1.82
N TYR A 199 32.84 -17.77 1.94
CA TYR A 199 33.42 -19.07 1.61
C TYR A 199 32.58 -19.79 0.55
N ARG A 200 33.24 -20.46 -0.38
CA ARG A 200 32.62 -21.41 -1.30
C ARG A 200 32.34 -22.72 -0.58
N ILE A 201 31.05 -22.99 -0.36
CA ILE A 201 30.58 -24.22 0.30
C ILE A 201 29.84 -25.09 -0.70
N GLU A 202 30.21 -26.36 -0.79
CA GLU A 202 29.54 -27.35 -1.63
C GLU A 202 29.19 -28.59 -0.78
N VAL A 203 27.96 -29.08 -0.83
CA VAL A 203 27.59 -30.33 -0.20
C VAL A 203 28.05 -31.50 -1.06
N VAL A 204 28.72 -32.47 -0.45
CA VAL A 204 29.01 -33.75 -1.10
C VAL A 204 27.74 -34.59 -1.01
N VAL A 205 27.03 -34.68 -2.14
CA VAL A 205 25.74 -35.35 -2.23
C VAL A 205 25.93 -36.86 -2.27
N ASP A 206 26.72 -37.32 -3.23
CA ASP A 206 26.88 -38.74 -3.52
C ASP A 206 28.20 -38.99 -4.27
N LYS A 207 28.64 -40.24 -4.28
CA LYS A 207 29.77 -40.74 -5.06
C LYS A 207 29.28 -41.88 -5.93
N VAL A 208 29.38 -41.70 -7.24
CA VAL A 208 28.82 -42.65 -8.20
C VAL A 208 29.89 -43.18 -9.13
N ILE A 209 29.93 -44.51 -9.25
CA ILE A 209 30.72 -45.20 -10.25
C ILE A 209 29.84 -45.37 -11.50
N VAL A 210 30.37 -45.06 -12.68
CA VAL A 210 29.63 -45.13 -13.94
C VAL A 210 29.37 -46.60 -14.32
N GLN A 211 28.16 -47.09 -13.99
CA GLN A 211 27.64 -48.43 -14.30
C GLN A 211 26.10 -48.43 -14.41
N ALA A 212 25.55 -49.41 -15.13
CA ALA A 212 24.15 -49.40 -15.58
C ALA A 212 23.11 -49.44 -14.44
N ASP A 213 23.44 -50.09 -13.33
CA ASP A 213 22.60 -50.23 -12.13
C ASP A 213 22.56 -48.96 -11.26
N ALA A 214 23.58 -48.11 -11.32
CA ALA A 214 23.68 -46.89 -10.50
C ALA A 214 22.78 -45.75 -10.99
N PHE A 215 22.42 -45.71 -12.28
CA PHE A 215 21.75 -44.55 -12.88
C PHE A 215 20.35 -44.27 -12.34
N LYS A 216 19.57 -45.31 -12.00
CA LYS A 216 18.22 -45.13 -11.48
C LYS A 216 18.21 -44.47 -10.09
N ALA A 217 19.19 -44.81 -9.26
CA ALA A 217 19.38 -44.17 -7.96
C ALA A 217 19.91 -42.74 -8.14
N LEU A 218 20.89 -42.56 -9.03
CA LEU A 218 21.48 -41.26 -9.33
C LEU A 218 20.44 -40.23 -9.81
N ALA A 219 19.44 -40.63 -10.61
CA ALA A 219 18.37 -39.72 -11.06
C ALA A 219 17.66 -39.05 -9.89
N LYS A 220 17.22 -39.86 -8.92
CA LYS A 220 16.54 -39.39 -7.71
C LYS A 220 17.48 -38.55 -6.82
N THR A 221 18.75 -38.91 -6.77
CA THR A 221 19.78 -38.14 -6.05
C THR A 221 19.98 -36.76 -6.67
N ILE A 222 20.04 -36.66 -8.01
CA ILE A 222 20.17 -35.39 -8.74
C ILE A 222 18.95 -34.51 -8.45
N GLU A 223 17.73 -35.03 -8.63
CA GLU A 223 16.48 -34.28 -8.40
C GLU A 223 16.39 -33.72 -6.97
N ASN A 224 16.68 -34.56 -5.97
CA ASN A 224 16.65 -34.13 -4.57
C ASN A 224 17.70 -33.07 -4.29
N SER A 225 18.90 -33.19 -4.85
CA SER A 225 20.00 -32.26 -4.61
C SER A 225 19.75 -30.88 -5.18
N LEU A 226 19.25 -30.84 -6.42
CA LEU A 226 18.83 -29.60 -7.09
C LEU A 226 17.79 -28.86 -6.26
N LYS A 227 16.83 -29.58 -5.67
CA LYS A 227 15.72 -29.00 -4.90
C LYS A 227 16.08 -28.64 -3.45
N LEU A 228 16.83 -29.49 -2.76
CA LEU A 228 17.04 -29.35 -1.32
C LEU A 228 18.18 -28.40 -0.96
N VAL A 229 19.23 -28.32 -1.79
CA VAL A 229 20.45 -27.59 -1.42
C VAL A 229 21.07 -26.78 -2.57
N GLY A 230 21.14 -27.35 -3.78
CA GLY A 230 21.90 -26.77 -4.90
C GLY A 230 21.29 -25.53 -5.55
N GLU A 231 20.11 -25.09 -5.10
CA GLU A 231 19.39 -23.95 -5.68
C GLU A 231 19.17 -24.10 -7.20
N GLY A 232 18.91 -25.31 -7.69
CA GLY A 232 18.77 -25.59 -9.13
C GLY A 232 20.08 -25.84 -9.88
N PHE A 233 21.24 -25.72 -9.21
CA PHE A 233 22.55 -26.04 -9.76
C PHE A 233 23.14 -27.30 -9.16
N ILE A 234 23.91 -28.04 -9.96
CA ILE A 234 24.64 -29.23 -9.54
C ILE A 234 25.97 -29.32 -10.29
N ARG A 235 26.97 -29.91 -9.66
CA ARG A 235 28.30 -30.12 -10.23
C ARG A 235 28.64 -31.61 -10.22
N PHE A 236 29.25 -32.05 -11.31
CA PHE A 236 29.78 -33.40 -11.46
C PHE A 236 31.30 -33.30 -11.59
N GLU A 237 32.03 -33.77 -10.59
CA GLU A 237 33.49 -33.76 -10.58
C GLU A 237 34.03 -35.16 -10.86
N ILE A 238 34.92 -35.29 -11.85
CA ILE A 238 35.62 -36.54 -12.13
C ILE A 238 36.72 -36.72 -11.07
N VAL A 239 36.63 -37.78 -10.28
CA VAL A 239 37.59 -38.06 -9.20
C VAL A 239 38.64 -39.07 -9.65
N HIS A 240 38.22 -40.10 -10.38
CA HIS A 240 39.10 -41.15 -10.87
C HIS A 240 38.59 -41.70 -12.20
N VAL A 241 39.51 -41.95 -13.12
CA VAL A 241 39.27 -42.61 -14.41
C VAL A 241 40.09 -43.91 -14.41
N PRO A 242 39.52 -45.05 -14.86
CA PRO A 242 40.27 -46.30 -14.97
C PRO A 242 41.57 -46.15 -15.77
N ASP A 243 42.65 -46.80 -15.32
CA ASP A 243 43.99 -46.68 -15.92
C ASP A 243 44.07 -47.08 -17.40
N ASP A 244 43.11 -47.87 -17.89
CA ASP A 244 42.98 -48.32 -19.28
C ASP A 244 42.14 -47.38 -20.16
N ALA A 245 41.65 -46.26 -19.61
CA ALA A 245 40.82 -45.29 -20.30
C ALA A 245 41.41 -43.87 -20.24
N GLN A 246 41.25 -43.11 -21.32
CA GLN A 246 41.52 -41.66 -21.35
C GLN A 246 40.21 -40.89 -21.46
N VAL A 247 40.04 -39.86 -20.61
CA VAL A 247 38.92 -38.92 -20.66
C VAL A 247 39.47 -37.54 -20.95
N ASP A 248 38.92 -36.91 -21.99
CA ASP A 248 39.15 -35.50 -22.28
C ASP A 248 38.09 -34.69 -21.51
N GLU A 249 38.50 -34.12 -20.36
CA GLU A 249 37.62 -33.36 -19.47
C GLU A 249 37.04 -32.11 -20.16
N ASP A 250 37.85 -31.38 -20.93
CA ASP A 250 37.40 -30.22 -21.69
C ASP A 250 36.28 -30.60 -22.66
N LYS A 251 36.42 -31.74 -23.33
CA LYS A 251 35.38 -32.27 -24.23
C LYS A 251 34.15 -32.74 -23.45
N PHE A 252 34.31 -33.32 -22.26
CA PHE A 252 33.19 -33.77 -21.44
C PHE A 252 32.34 -32.59 -20.93
N TYR A 253 32.97 -31.53 -20.42
CA TYR A 253 32.28 -30.38 -19.87
C TYR A 253 31.73 -29.43 -20.93
N ARG A 254 32.34 -29.37 -22.13
CA ARG A 254 31.89 -28.50 -23.22
C ARG A 254 30.44 -28.78 -23.61
N GLY A 255 29.58 -27.77 -23.44
CA GLY A 255 28.15 -27.87 -23.74
C GLY A 255 27.35 -28.70 -22.74
N PHE A 256 27.97 -29.18 -21.65
CA PHE A 256 27.34 -29.89 -20.54
C PHE A 256 27.30 -29.08 -19.26
N ALA A 257 28.37 -28.35 -18.96
CA ALA A 257 28.49 -27.55 -17.76
C ALA A 257 29.35 -26.31 -18.03
N CYS A 258 29.42 -25.41 -17.04
CA CYS A 258 30.38 -24.31 -17.07
C CYS A 258 31.83 -24.86 -17.19
N PRO A 259 32.66 -24.40 -18.14
CA PRO A 259 34.02 -24.89 -18.31
C PRO A 259 34.92 -24.70 -17.08
N GLU A 260 34.74 -23.61 -16.34
CA GLU A 260 35.57 -23.31 -15.16
C GLU A 260 35.02 -23.91 -13.85
N HIS A 261 33.70 -23.96 -13.70
CA HIS A 261 33.04 -24.27 -12.43
C HIS A 261 32.33 -25.62 -12.43
N HIS A 262 32.24 -26.29 -13.58
CA HIS A 262 31.58 -27.59 -13.80
C HIS A 262 30.13 -27.66 -13.31
N LEU A 263 29.46 -26.50 -13.25
CA LEU A 263 28.04 -26.40 -12.89
C LEU A 263 27.13 -26.59 -14.10
N THR A 264 26.08 -27.37 -13.92
CA THR A 264 24.93 -27.47 -14.83
C THR A 264 23.65 -27.10 -14.08
N MET A 265 22.65 -26.62 -14.81
CA MET A 265 21.35 -26.28 -14.23
C MET A 265 20.33 -27.40 -14.49
N GLY A 266 19.49 -27.67 -13.49
CA GLY A 266 18.32 -28.55 -13.64
C GLY A 266 17.16 -27.87 -14.36
N GLU A 267 16.17 -28.67 -14.77
CA GLU A 267 14.93 -28.16 -15.36
C GLU A 267 14.26 -27.07 -14.50
N LEU A 268 13.74 -26.05 -15.19
CA LEU A 268 13.06 -24.92 -14.57
C LEU A 268 11.56 -25.16 -14.48
N GLN A 269 10.99 -24.77 -13.34
CA GLN A 269 9.54 -24.67 -13.15
C GLN A 269 9.17 -23.23 -12.80
N SER A 270 7.94 -22.81 -13.08
CA SER A 270 7.49 -21.44 -12.77
C SER A 270 7.59 -21.09 -11.27
N SER A 271 7.47 -22.08 -10.38
CA SER A 271 7.68 -21.93 -8.93
C SER A 271 9.08 -21.45 -8.56
N TYR A 272 10.09 -21.76 -9.38
CA TYR A 272 11.48 -21.32 -9.23
C TYR A 272 11.62 -19.78 -9.27
N PHE A 273 10.61 -19.08 -9.78
CA PHE A 273 10.56 -17.63 -9.90
C PHE A 273 9.48 -16.99 -9.01
N SER A 274 8.92 -17.74 -8.07
CA SER A 274 7.86 -17.26 -7.17
C SER A 274 8.45 -16.74 -5.86
N PHE A 275 8.30 -15.45 -5.56
CA PHE A 275 8.68 -14.90 -4.25
C PHE A 275 7.66 -15.24 -3.14
N ASN A 276 6.51 -15.83 -3.50
CA ASN A 276 5.53 -16.36 -2.55
C ASN A 276 5.84 -17.80 -2.12
N ASP A 277 6.70 -18.50 -2.88
CA ASP A 277 7.17 -19.84 -2.51
C ASP A 277 8.43 -19.71 -1.63
N PRO A 278 8.42 -20.20 -0.37
CA PRO A 278 9.60 -20.18 0.50
C PRO A 278 10.87 -20.81 -0.10
N ALA A 279 10.72 -21.76 -1.03
CA ALA A 279 11.85 -22.41 -1.72
C ALA A 279 12.54 -21.47 -2.73
N SER A 280 11.85 -20.43 -3.22
CA SER A 280 12.37 -19.49 -4.21
C SER A 280 12.57 -18.08 -3.65
N ALA A 281 11.78 -17.71 -2.64
CA ALA A 281 11.87 -16.45 -1.93
C ALA A 281 13.25 -16.24 -1.29
N CYS A 282 13.69 -14.99 -1.27
CA CYS A 282 14.87 -14.57 -0.52
C CYS A 282 14.72 -14.98 0.95
N ARG A 283 15.74 -15.65 1.49
CA ARG A 283 15.71 -16.21 2.83
C ARG A 283 15.74 -15.15 3.93
N THR A 284 16.39 -14.01 3.68
CA THR A 284 16.48 -12.90 4.63
C THR A 284 15.16 -12.15 4.81
N CYS A 285 14.48 -11.78 3.72
CA CYS A 285 13.22 -11.03 3.79
C CYS A 285 11.97 -11.91 3.64
N GLY A 286 12.11 -13.22 3.42
CA GLY A 286 10.98 -14.12 3.17
C GLY A 286 10.11 -13.69 1.98
N GLY A 287 10.72 -13.13 0.94
CA GLY A 287 10.01 -12.68 -0.27
C GLY A 287 9.38 -11.28 -0.20
N LEU A 288 9.62 -10.52 0.86
CA LEU A 288 9.11 -9.15 1.00
C LEU A 288 9.91 -8.14 0.15
N GLY A 289 11.21 -8.35 0.00
CA GLY A 289 12.15 -7.40 -0.61
C GLY A 289 12.64 -6.35 0.39
N THR A 290 11.93 -6.15 1.48
CA THR A 290 12.34 -5.27 2.59
C THR A 290 12.53 -6.06 3.86
N PHE A 291 13.28 -5.48 4.80
CA PHE A 291 13.44 -6.03 6.14
C PHE A 291 13.42 -4.89 7.16
N MET A 292 12.95 -5.19 8.37
CA MET A 292 12.98 -4.23 9.46
C MET A 292 14.37 -4.25 10.12
N ARG A 293 14.98 -3.07 10.26
CA ARG A 293 16.27 -2.88 10.94
C ARG A 293 16.15 -1.75 11.97
N ALA A 294 16.80 -1.90 13.11
CA ALA A 294 16.93 -0.84 14.09
C ALA A 294 17.77 0.31 13.51
N GLU A 295 17.25 1.54 13.61
CA GLU A 295 17.94 2.74 13.15
C GLU A 295 18.61 3.44 14.36
N PRO A 296 19.94 3.66 14.35
CA PRO A 296 20.69 4.20 15.48
C PRO A 296 20.10 5.47 16.11
N ARG A 297 19.60 6.41 15.29
CA ARG A 297 19.06 7.68 15.79
C ARG A 297 17.86 7.49 16.71
N PHE A 298 17.08 6.41 16.54
CA PHE A 298 15.92 6.11 17.39
C PHE A 298 16.29 5.40 18.69
N LEU A 299 17.55 4.99 18.82
CA LEU A 299 18.09 4.41 20.06
C LEU A 299 18.54 5.50 21.04
N VAL A 300 18.80 6.70 20.53
CA VAL A 300 19.23 7.89 21.28
C VAL A 300 18.01 8.73 21.65
N LYS A 301 17.64 8.73 22.93
CA LYS A 301 16.49 9.51 23.44
C LYS A 301 16.82 10.98 23.62
N ASN A 302 18.04 11.29 24.05
CA ASN A 302 18.48 12.64 24.29
C ASN A 302 19.98 12.77 24.01
N PRO A 303 20.37 13.38 22.88
CA PRO A 303 21.77 13.48 22.48
C PRO A 303 22.59 14.44 23.36
N ASP A 304 21.94 15.34 24.10
CA ASP A 304 22.60 16.32 24.98
C ASP A 304 22.96 15.72 26.36
N LYS A 305 22.47 14.51 26.66
CA LYS A 305 22.85 13.76 27.86
C LYS A 305 23.99 12.80 27.54
N SER A 306 24.71 12.37 28.58
CA SER A 306 25.67 11.28 28.48
C SER A 306 24.98 9.92 28.55
N ILE A 307 25.69 8.86 28.19
CA ILE A 307 25.15 7.49 28.21
C ILE A 307 24.76 7.10 29.63
N ASN A 308 25.59 7.43 30.63
CA ASN A 308 25.30 7.24 32.05
C ASN A 308 24.06 8.03 32.53
N LYS A 309 23.77 9.19 31.91
CA LYS A 309 22.61 10.04 32.25
C LYS A 309 21.37 9.76 31.40
N GLY A 310 21.36 8.66 30.65
CA GLY A 310 20.19 8.21 29.90
C GLY A 310 20.07 8.80 28.49
N ALA A 311 21.20 9.01 27.80
CA ALA A 311 21.19 9.33 26.38
C ALA A 311 20.53 8.22 25.52
N ILE A 312 20.70 6.96 25.93
CA ILE A 312 20.23 5.77 25.22
C ILE A 312 19.05 5.14 25.96
N ASP A 313 18.15 4.46 25.24
CA ASP A 313 17.01 3.78 25.84
C ASP A 313 17.42 2.78 26.95
N GLN A 314 16.85 2.92 28.14
CA GLN A 314 17.05 2.01 29.26
C GLN A 314 16.65 0.55 28.97
N LYS A 315 15.79 0.29 27.96
CA LYS A 315 15.51 -1.09 27.53
C LYS A 315 16.72 -1.79 26.90
N LEU A 316 17.66 -1.02 26.33
CA LEU A 316 18.88 -1.54 25.71
C LEU A 316 19.95 -1.91 26.73
N LEU A 317 20.20 -1.00 27.66
CA LEU A 317 21.27 -1.15 28.64
C LEU A 317 20.77 -1.81 29.93
N GLY A 318 19.48 -1.73 30.23
CA GLY A 318 18.89 -2.12 31.51
C GLY A 318 18.81 -0.95 32.49
N THR A 319 18.00 -1.12 33.54
CA THR A 319 17.73 -0.09 34.55
C THR A 319 18.86 0.08 35.56
N SER A 320 19.81 -0.84 35.62
CA SER A 320 20.98 -0.79 36.52
C SER A 320 22.28 -1.02 35.75
N THR A 321 23.37 -0.43 36.24
CA THR A 321 24.75 -0.56 35.75
C THR A 321 25.33 -1.98 35.86
N GLY A 322 24.68 -2.86 36.62
CA GLY A 322 25.10 -4.25 36.84
C GLY A 322 24.69 -5.24 35.75
N THR A 323 23.96 -4.82 34.70
CA THR A 323 23.54 -5.74 33.63
C THR A 323 24.70 -6.18 32.73
N TRP A 324 24.49 -7.28 32.01
CA TRP A 324 25.45 -7.79 31.02
C TRP A 324 25.74 -6.76 29.91
N HIS A 325 24.68 -6.12 29.39
CA HIS A 325 24.80 -5.10 28.34
C HIS A 325 25.54 -3.85 28.81
N TRP A 326 25.38 -3.43 30.07
CA TRP A 326 26.19 -2.35 30.63
C TRP A 326 27.67 -2.73 30.74
N SER A 327 27.97 -3.94 31.22
CA SER A 327 29.35 -4.39 31.41
C SER A 327 30.11 -4.49 30.09
N ILE A 328 29.45 -4.97 29.02
CA ILE A 328 30.10 -5.07 27.70
C ILE A 328 30.32 -3.70 27.05
N VAL A 329 29.39 -2.76 27.21
CA VAL A 329 29.52 -1.38 26.74
C VAL A 329 30.64 -0.65 27.48
N ARG A 330 30.73 -0.83 28.81
CA ARG A 330 31.84 -0.30 29.61
C ARG A 330 33.18 -0.87 29.16
N SER A 331 33.24 -2.17 28.91
CA SER A 331 34.45 -2.85 28.43
C SER A 331 34.89 -2.27 27.07
N ALA A 332 33.94 -2.06 26.14
CA ALA A 332 34.21 -1.42 24.86
C ALA A 332 34.69 0.04 25.02
N ALA A 333 34.08 0.81 25.92
CA ALA A 333 34.47 2.19 26.21
C ALA A 333 35.91 2.29 26.73
N ILE A 334 36.32 1.36 27.60
CA ILE A 334 37.70 1.25 28.11
C ILE A 334 38.67 0.88 26.98
N HIS A 335 38.34 -0.13 26.16
CA HIS A 335 39.21 -0.62 25.08
C HIS A 335 39.43 0.42 23.97
N TYR A 336 38.35 1.07 23.52
CA TYR A 336 38.40 2.07 22.44
C TYR A 336 38.63 3.51 22.94
N GLY A 337 38.77 3.72 24.25
CA GLY A 337 39.21 5.00 24.82
C GLY A 337 38.19 6.14 24.74
N PHE A 338 36.89 5.87 24.94
CA PHE A 338 35.86 6.92 25.02
C PHE A 338 35.14 6.93 26.37
N SER A 339 34.65 8.10 26.78
CA SER A 339 33.95 8.29 28.07
C SER A 339 32.44 8.09 27.93
N LEU A 340 31.83 7.39 28.88
CA LEU A 340 30.37 7.24 28.99
C LEU A 340 29.68 8.44 29.66
N ASP A 341 30.47 9.39 30.17
CA ASP A 341 30.00 10.63 30.82
C ASP A 341 30.00 11.86 29.90
N THR A 342 30.58 11.75 28.72
CA THR A 342 30.49 12.77 27.67
C THR A 342 29.08 12.79 27.07
N PRO A 343 28.48 13.98 26.82
CA PRO A 343 27.22 14.08 26.05
C PRO A 343 27.30 13.33 24.73
N TYR A 344 26.26 12.60 24.35
CA TYR A 344 26.29 11.72 23.17
C TYR A 344 26.59 12.49 21.88
N ARG A 345 26.09 13.72 21.75
CA ARG A 345 26.34 14.60 20.59
C ARG A 345 27.83 14.88 20.39
N GLU A 346 28.58 15.01 21.48
CA GLU A 346 30.00 15.36 21.51
C GLU A 346 30.92 14.14 21.36
N LEU A 347 30.39 12.91 21.41
CA LEU A 347 31.18 11.70 21.14
C LEU A 347 31.70 11.71 19.70
N SER A 348 32.90 11.15 19.51
CA SER A 348 33.45 10.95 18.17
C SER A 348 32.61 9.97 17.34
N GLU A 349 32.61 10.14 16.02
CA GLU A 349 31.89 9.22 15.12
C GLU A 349 32.38 7.77 15.23
N ALA A 350 33.66 7.56 15.52
CA ALA A 350 34.21 6.24 15.84
C ALA A 350 33.56 5.64 17.10
N ALA A 351 33.44 6.40 18.19
CA ALA A 351 32.79 5.92 19.41
C ALA A 351 31.30 5.62 19.19
N LYS A 352 30.59 6.49 18.47
CA LYS A 352 29.18 6.27 18.09
C LYS A 352 29.03 4.99 17.26
N ASN A 353 29.92 4.76 16.29
CA ASN A 353 29.91 3.57 15.45
C ASN A 353 30.17 2.28 16.25
N ILE A 354 31.16 2.26 17.14
CA ILE A 354 31.40 1.10 18.03
C ILE A 354 30.17 0.82 18.90
N MET A 355 29.53 1.85 19.45
CA MET A 355 28.33 1.68 20.27
C MET A 355 27.15 1.09 19.50
N MET A 356 26.91 1.58 18.28
CA MET A 356 25.72 1.22 17.50
C MET A 356 25.91 -0.07 16.71
N TYR A 357 27.09 -0.26 16.11
CA TYR A 357 27.38 -1.34 15.17
C TYR A 357 28.41 -2.35 15.67
N GLY A 358 29.05 -2.10 16.83
CA GLY A 358 29.92 -3.07 17.48
C GLY A 358 31.37 -3.03 17.02
N SER A 359 32.14 -4.04 17.45
CA SER A 359 33.58 -4.18 17.25
C SER A 359 33.97 -4.90 15.95
N LYS A 360 33.01 -5.27 15.09
CA LYS A 360 33.25 -5.95 13.79
C LYS A 360 34.20 -7.16 13.91
N GLY A 361 33.86 -8.08 14.83
CA GLY A 361 34.66 -9.28 15.08
C GLY A 361 35.87 -9.10 16.02
N GLU A 362 36.35 -7.88 16.26
CA GLU A 362 37.46 -7.65 17.20
C GLU A 362 37.05 -8.06 18.62
N LYS A 363 37.89 -8.86 19.27
CA LYS A 363 37.68 -9.33 20.65
C LYS A 363 38.53 -8.51 21.62
N PHE A 364 37.92 -8.06 22.71
CA PHE A 364 38.56 -7.30 23.78
C PHE A 364 38.26 -7.94 25.15
N PRO A 365 39.11 -7.70 26.18
CA PRO A 365 38.92 -8.30 27.49
C PRO A 365 37.65 -7.76 28.17
N PHE A 366 36.82 -8.66 28.69
CA PHE A 366 35.64 -8.27 29.45
C PHE A 366 36.02 -7.73 30.84
N VAL A 367 35.56 -6.52 31.14
CA VAL A 367 35.77 -5.81 32.40
C VAL A 367 34.41 -5.66 33.10
N PRO A 368 34.14 -6.42 34.19
CA PRO A 368 32.88 -6.34 34.91
C PRO A 368 32.68 -4.97 35.58
N GLY A 369 31.41 -4.55 35.69
CA GLY A 369 31.01 -3.34 36.42
C GLY A 369 31.17 -3.44 37.93
N GLU A 370 31.05 -2.31 38.65
CA GLU A 370 31.10 -2.30 40.14
C GLU A 370 29.92 -3.04 40.76
N ASP A 371 28.76 -3.03 40.10
CA ASP A 371 27.55 -3.76 40.51
C ASP A 371 27.39 -5.12 39.79
N ALA A 372 28.49 -5.71 39.30
CA ALA A 372 28.42 -6.95 38.52
C ALA A 372 27.96 -8.15 39.36
N THR A 373 27.19 -9.05 38.74
CA THR A 373 26.80 -10.31 39.38
C THR A 373 27.99 -11.28 39.47
N LYS A 374 27.94 -12.24 40.42
CA LYS A 374 28.91 -13.34 40.55
C LYS A 374 29.11 -14.16 39.25
N SER A 375 28.14 -14.13 38.33
CA SER A 375 28.27 -14.78 37.01
C SER A 375 29.15 -13.98 36.05
N GLN A 376 29.00 -12.65 36.06
CA GLN A 376 29.81 -11.74 35.24
C GLN A 376 31.26 -11.72 35.71
N GLU A 377 31.52 -11.78 37.01
CA GLU A 377 32.87 -11.85 37.57
C GLU A 377 33.66 -13.06 37.04
N ARG A 378 33.01 -14.20 36.78
CA ARG A 378 33.64 -15.39 36.17
C ARG A 378 34.07 -15.19 34.72
N HIS A 379 33.58 -14.14 34.06
CA HIS A 379 33.92 -13.79 32.69
C HIS A 379 34.99 -12.70 32.62
N ALA A 380 35.46 -12.18 33.76
CA ALA A 380 36.51 -11.17 33.81
C ALA A 380 37.77 -11.65 33.05
N GLY A 381 38.28 -10.80 32.16
CA GLY A 381 39.47 -11.08 31.36
C GLY A 381 39.24 -12.03 30.17
N LYS A 382 38.04 -12.60 29.98
CA LYS A 382 37.74 -13.37 28.77
C LYS A 382 37.63 -12.42 27.57
N MET A 383 38.18 -12.85 26.43
CA MET A 383 38.09 -12.12 25.17
C MET A 383 36.68 -12.25 24.60
N MET A 384 35.97 -11.12 24.45
CA MET A 384 34.62 -11.06 23.91
C MET A 384 34.52 -10.02 22.80
N SER A 385 33.59 -10.22 21.88
CA SER A 385 33.20 -9.20 20.91
C SER A 385 31.91 -8.51 21.34
N PHE A 386 31.70 -7.28 20.88
CA PHE A 386 30.45 -6.56 21.07
C PHE A 386 29.79 -6.35 19.71
N GLY A 387 28.61 -6.93 19.52
CA GLY A 387 27.88 -6.83 18.24
C GLY A 387 27.18 -5.48 18.01
N GLY A 388 27.22 -4.56 18.97
CA GLY A 388 26.52 -3.27 18.87
C GLY A 388 25.02 -3.34 19.23
N MET A 389 24.45 -2.18 19.50
CA MET A 389 23.03 -2.05 19.90
C MET A 389 22.06 -2.37 18.75
N VAL A 390 22.39 -1.97 17.52
CA VAL A 390 21.53 -2.22 16.34
C VAL A 390 21.37 -3.72 16.11
N HIS A 391 22.48 -4.47 16.12
CA HIS A 391 22.44 -5.92 15.95
C HIS A 391 21.64 -6.61 17.07
N THR A 392 21.85 -6.16 18.32
CA THR A 392 21.13 -6.67 19.49
C THR A 392 19.62 -6.52 19.34
N ILE A 393 19.14 -5.33 18.92
CA ILE A 393 17.71 -5.09 18.71
C ILE A 393 17.17 -5.90 17.54
N ASN A 394 17.90 -5.97 16.42
CA ASN A 394 17.48 -6.77 15.26
C ASN A 394 17.27 -8.24 15.66
N TRP A 395 18.19 -8.78 16.47
CA TRP A 395 18.09 -10.13 16.99
C TRP A 395 16.90 -10.30 17.96
N TRP A 396 16.68 -9.37 18.88
CA TRP A 396 15.49 -9.37 19.75
C TRP A 396 14.18 -9.30 18.95
N TYR A 397 14.13 -8.48 17.90
CA TYR A 397 12.98 -8.37 17.02
C TYR A 397 12.69 -9.69 16.29
N LYS A 398 13.73 -10.35 15.75
CA LYS A 398 13.63 -11.67 15.13
C LYS A 398 13.05 -12.71 16.09
N LEU A 399 13.48 -12.70 17.36
CA LEU A 399 12.92 -13.57 18.39
C LEU A 399 11.48 -13.20 18.76
N TYR A 400 11.17 -11.91 18.85
CA TYR A 400 9.82 -11.40 19.13
C TYR A 400 8.81 -11.87 18.08
N LEU A 401 9.16 -11.82 16.79
CA LEU A 401 8.30 -12.30 15.70
C LEU A 401 8.00 -13.81 15.77
N LYS A 402 8.89 -14.62 16.39
CA LYS A 402 8.68 -16.07 16.56
C LYS A 402 7.78 -16.42 17.76
N ARG A 403 7.43 -15.47 18.63
CA ARG A 403 6.60 -15.72 19.83
C ARG A 403 5.11 -15.72 19.48
N LYS A 404 4.34 -16.66 20.04
CA LYS A 404 2.88 -16.76 19.85
C LYS A 404 2.06 -15.66 20.53
N ALA A 405 2.59 -15.06 21.62
CA ALA A 405 1.95 -13.97 22.36
C ALA A 405 2.89 -12.77 22.41
N GLN A 406 2.43 -11.63 21.92
CA GLN A 406 3.19 -10.39 21.83
C GLN A 406 2.69 -9.38 22.87
N SER A 407 3.60 -8.78 23.63
CA SER A 407 3.29 -7.71 24.59
C SER A 407 3.07 -6.39 23.86
N VAL A 408 2.06 -5.61 24.29
CA VAL A 408 1.75 -4.28 23.74
C VAL A 408 2.95 -3.33 23.86
N ASN A 409 3.66 -3.37 24.99
CA ASN A 409 4.83 -2.51 25.24
C ASN A 409 6.04 -2.89 24.36
N ASP A 410 6.16 -4.17 23.97
CA ASP A 410 7.21 -4.61 23.05
C ASP A 410 6.89 -4.16 21.61
N ASP A 411 5.64 -4.27 21.20
CA ASP A 411 5.17 -3.80 19.90
C ASP A 411 5.40 -2.30 19.71
N GLU A 412 5.04 -1.48 20.72
CA GLU A 412 5.29 -0.05 20.71
C GLU A 412 6.79 0.29 20.67
N PHE A 413 7.63 -0.46 21.41
CA PHE A 413 9.07 -0.28 21.36
C PHE A 413 9.64 -0.54 19.97
N TYR A 414 9.31 -1.67 19.34
CA TYR A 414 9.83 -2.01 18.01
C TYR A 414 9.32 -1.06 16.93
N LYS A 415 8.04 -0.67 16.96
CA LYS A 415 7.49 0.34 16.06
C LYS A 415 8.24 1.67 16.10
N ARG A 416 8.82 2.01 17.26
CA ARG A 416 9.57 3.25 17.46
C ARG A 416 11.01 3.19 16.95
N VAL A 417 11.66 2.02 17.01
CA VAL A 417 13.10 1.91 16.75
C VAL A 417 13.44 1.19 15.43
N MET A 418 12.51 0.39 14.90
CA MET A 418 12.70 -0.37 13.68
C MET A 418 12.20 0.42 12.48
N VAL A 419 13.02 0.49 11.44
CA VAL A 419 12.73 1.12 10.16
C VAL A 419 12.77 0.05 9.07
N GLU A 420 11.97 0.23 8.04
CA GLU A 420 12.00 -0.62 6.85
C GLU A 420 13.20 -0.23 5.97
N HIS A 421 14.04 -1.19 5.61
CA HIS A 421 15.14 -1.01 4.66
C HIS A 421 15.02 -2.01 3.51
N THR A 422 15.65 -1.70 2.38
CA THR A 422 15.87 -2.65 1.28
C THR A 422 16.65 -3.86 1.80
N CYS A 423 16.19 -5.07 1.49
CA CYS A 423 16.83 -6.31 1.91
C CYS A 423 18.25 -6.40 1.32
N PRO A 424 19.31 -6.66 2.12
CA PRO A 424 20.69 -6.68 1.64
C PRO A 424 20.99 -7.89 0.75
N ASP A 425 20.45 -9.07 1.06
CA ASP A 425 20.69 -10.31 0.29
C ASP A 425 20.17 -10.25 -1.14
N CYS A 426 18.97 -9.69 -1.29
CA CYS A 426 18.28 -9.68 -2.56
C CYS A 426 18.16 -8.30 -3.14
N ASP A 427 18.71 -7.25 -2.54
CA ASP A 427 18.61 -5.86 -2.98
C ASP A 427 17.18 -5.45 -3.42
N GLY A 428 16.18 -5.81 -2.61
CA GLY A 428 14.76 -5.53 -2.93
C GLY A 428 14.11 -6.47 -3.94
N ARG A 429 14.86 -7.39 -4.55
CA ARG A 429 14.42 -8.26 -5.65
C ARG A 429 13.55 -9.44 -5.25
N LYS A 430 13.33 -9.66 -3.95
CA LYS A 430 12.42 -10.66 -3.33
C LYS A 430 12.76 -12.14 -3.56
N LEU A 431 13.51 -12.49 -4.59
CA LEU A 431 13.96 -13.86 -4.89
C LEU A 431 15.37 -14.11 -4.36
N ARG A 432 15.76 -15.39 -4.28
CA ARG A 432 17.16 -15.76 -4.02
C ARG A 432 18.06 -15.27 -5.17
N PRO A 433 19.30 -14.82 -4.90
CA PRO A 433 20.21 -14.31 -5.93
C PRO A 433 20.40 -15.24 -7.14
N GLN A 434 20.41 -16.56 -6.89
CA GLN A 434 20.60 -17.59 -7.92
C GLN A 434 19.46 -17.62 -8.96
N ARG A 435 18.30 -17.05 -8.65
CA ARG A 435 17.17 -16.96 -9.59
C ARG A 435 17.45 -15.97 -10.73
N PHE A 436 18.30 -14.96 -10.49
CA PHE A 436 18.68 -13.95 -11.48
C PHE A 436 19.78 -14.42 -12.44
N ALA A 437 20.33 -15.62 -12.21
CA ALA A 437 21.23 -16.27 -13.16
C ALA A 437 20.48 -16.79 -14.41
N VAL A 438 19.14 -16.78 -14.41
CA VAL A 438 18.34 -17.10 -15.59
C VAL A 438 17.93 -15.81 -16.29
N LYS A 439 18.27 -15.69 -17.57
CA LYS A 439 18.03 -14.51 -18.41
C LYS A 439 17.12 -14.85 -19.59
N VAL A 440 16.37 -13.86 -20.06
CA VAL A 440 15.56 -13.90 -21.29
C VAL A 440 15.90 -12.63 -22.05
N GLY A 441 16.51 -12.76 -23.24
CA GLY A 441 16.98 -11.60 -24.02
C GLY A 441 17.98 -10.72 -23.25
N ASP A 442 18.98 -11.34 -22.63
CA ASP A 442 20.02 -10.73 -21.78
C ASP A 442 19.55 -10.06 -20.47
N ALA A 443 18.25 -10.05 -20.18
CA ALA A 443 17.68 -9.47 -18.97
C ALA A 443 17.17 -10.54 -17.99
N ASP A 444 17.40 -10.32 -16.70
CA ASP A 444 16.81 -11.15 -15.64
C ASP A 444 15.35 -10.73 -15.33
N LEU A 445 14.62 -11.63 -14.64
CA LEU A 445 13.20 -11.41 -14.35
C LEU A 445 12.94 -10.13 -13.54
N HIS A 446 13.84 -9.81 -12.61
CA HIS A 446 13.66 -8.65 -11.76
C HIS A 446 13.90 -7.35 -12.53
N GLN A 447 14.92 -7.30 -13.38
CA GLN A 447 15.18 -6.17 -14.27
C GLN A 447 13.96 -5.85 -15.12
N LEU A 448 13.36 -6.86 -15.75
CA LEU A 448 12.15 -6.68 -16.56
C LEU A 448 10.96 -6.24 -15.71
N CYS A 449 10.76 -6.81 -14.53
CA CYS A 449 9.65 -6.43 -13.65
C CYS A 449 9.78 -5.01 -13.07
N ASN A 450 11.00 -4.46 -12.99
CA ASN A 450 11.24 -3.10 -12.49
C ASN A 450 11.40 -2.04 -13.59
N SER A 451 11.43 -2.44 -14.85
CA SER A 451 11.25 -1.53 -15.98
C SER A 451 9.83 -0.95 -15.98
N SER A 452 9.66 0.22 -16.60
CA SER A 452 8.30 0.75 -16.83
C SER A 452 7.52 -0.16 -17.77
N LEU A 453 6.19 -0.20 -17.67
CA LEU A 453 5.37 -1.03 -18.55
C LEU A 453 5.61 -0.71 -20.04
N LEU A 454 5.89 0.56 -20.36
CA LEU A 454 6.25 0.97 -21.72
C LEU A 454 7.59 0.36 -22.18
N GLU A 455 8.63 0.43 -21.34
CA GLU A 455 9.93 -0.19 -21.61
C GLU A 455 9.79 -1.72 -21.76
N LEU A 456 8.98 -2.34 -20.91
CA LEU A 456 8.73 -3.78 -20.95
C LEU A 456 8.01 -4.22 -22.23
N SER A 457 6.97 -3.51 -22.66
CA SER A 457 6.28 -3.83 -23.93
C SER A 457 7.23 -3.68 -25.13
N MET A 458 8.06 -2.63 -25.16
CA MET A 458 9.06 -2.45 -26.22
C MET A 458 10.10 -3.58 -26.22
N PHE A 459 10.54 -4.03 -25.04
CA PHE A 459 11.46 -5.16 -24.91
C PHE A 459 10.82 -6.45 -25.46
N LEU A 460 9.61 -6.78 -25.02
CA LEU A 460 8.89 -7.99 -25.41
C LEU A 460 8.56 -8.04 -26.91
N LYS A 461 8.26 -6.90 -27.53
CA LYS A 461 8.01 -6.80 -28.98
C LYS A 461 9.26 -7.06 -29.83
N ASN A 462 10.44 -6.78 -29.29
CA ASN A 462 11.72 -6.89 -30.01
C ASN A 462 12.53 -8.14 -29.65
N ILE A 463 12.07 -8.94 -28.67
CA ILE A 463 12.84 -10.09 -28.21
C ILE A 463 12.95 -11.18 -29.28
N THR A 464 14.15 -11.76 -29.38
CA THR A 464 14.44 -12.92 -30.23
C THR A 464 14.66 -14.16 -29.39
N PHE A 465 14.11 -15.29 -29.84
CA PHE A 465 14.26 -16.58 -29.17
C PHE A 465 15.12 -17.53 -29.99
N ALA A 466 15.79 -18.47 -29.31
CA ALA A 466 16.44 -19.61 -29.94
C ALA A 466 15.43 -20.42 -30.79
N PRO A 467 15.85 -21.06 -31.90
CA PRO A 467 14.95 -21.70 -32.86
C PRO A 467 13.95 -22.70 -32.27
N ASN A 468 14.37 -23.45 -31.26
CA ASN A 468 13.57 -24.44 -30.53
C ASN A 468 12.53 -23.80 -29.57
N HIS A 469 12.68 -22.52 -29.22
CA HIS A 469 11.85 -21.81 -28.26
C HIS A 469 10.89 -20.79 -28.90
N VAL A 470 11.04 -20.49 -30.20
CA VAL A 470 10.28 -19.42 -30.88
C VAL A 470 8.76 -19.56 -30.74
N VAL A 471 8.20 -20.75 -30.94
CA VAL A 471 6.74 -20.97 -30.91
C VAL A 471 6.18 -20.71 -29.52
N VAL A 472 6.76 -21.34 -28.50
CA VAL A 472 6.33 -21.21 -27.10
C VAL A 472 6.56 -19.79 -26.58
N GLY A 473 7.73 -19.22 -26.85
CA GLY A 473 8.09 -17.86 -26.44
C GLY A 473 7.13 -16.82 -27.02
N LYS A 474 6.85 -16.87 -28.33
CA LYS A 474 5.91 -15.92 -28.96
C LYS A 474 4.49 -16.00 -28.42
N GLN A 475 4.00 -17.21 -28.12
CA GLN A 475 2.66 -17.39 -27.56
C GLN A 475 2.54 -16.78 -26.16
N ILE A 476 3.53 -17.01 -25.28
CA ILE A 476 3.55 -16.43 -23.94
C ILE A 476 3.71 -14.91 -24.00
N VAL A 477 4.59 -14.41 -24.87
CA VAL A 477 4.79 -12.97 -25.08
C VAL A 477 3.51 -12.28 -25.53
N ALA A 478 2.74 -12.86 -26.46
CA ALA A 478 1.48 -12.28 -26.90
C ALA A 478 0.46 -12.13 -25.74
N GLU A 479 0.42 -13.11 -24.84
CA GLU A 479 -0.46 -13.09 -23.67
C GLU A 479 -0.03 -12.03 -22.64
N ILE A 480 1.28 -11.81 -22.49
CA ILE A 480 1.84 -10.75 -21.65
C ILE A 480 1.58 -9.37 -22.26
N ASP A 481 1.92 -9.19 -23.54
CA ASP A 481 1.84 -7.90 -24.24
C ASP A 481 0.39 -7.41 -24.35
N SER A 482 -0.57 -8.30 -24.60
CA SER A 482 -2.00 -7.93 -24.61
C SER A 482 -2.49 -7.37 -23.27
N ARG A 483 -1.99 -7.88 -22.13
CA ARG A 483 -2.31 -7.33 -20.80
C ARG A 483 -1.58 -6.02 -20.52
N ILE A 484 -0.33 -5.89 -20.97
CA ILE A 484 0.42 -4.65 -20.84
C ILE A 484 -0.25 -3.55 -21.66
N ASP A 485 -0.63 -3.82 -22.91
CA ASP A 485 -1.31 -2.86 -23.78
C ASP A 485 -2.60 -2.32 -23.13
N LEU A 486 -3.39 -3.16 -22.45
CA LEU A 486 -4.56 -2.69 -21.68
C LEU A 486 -4.18 -1.77 -20.51
N LEU A 487 -3.07 -2.03 -19.82
CA LEU A 487 -2.57 -1.15 -18.75
C LEU A 487 -2.01 0.17 -19.31
N LEU A 488 -1.41 0.15 -20.49
CA LEU A 488 -0.96 1.34 -21.21
C LEU A 488 -2.15 2.20 -21.66
N ASP A 489 -3.19 1.56 -22.21
CA ASP A 489 -4.42 2.20 -22.68
C ASP A 489 -5.10 3.01 -21.57
N ILE A 490 -5.06 2.56 -20.32
CA ILE A 490 -5.64 3.24 -19.15
C ILE A 490 -4.67 4.19 -18.43
N GLY A 491 -3.51 4.49 -19.03
CA GLY A 491 -2.57 5.50 -18.51
C GLY A 491 -1.74 5.05 -17.31
N LEU A 492 -1.41 3.76 -17.21
CA LEU A 492 -0.52 3.23 -16.17
C LEU A 492 0.90 2.93 -16.69
N ASP A 493 1.30 3.57 -17.80
CA ASP A 493 2.57 3.34 -18.49
C ASP A 493 3.81 3.53 -17.61
N TYR A 494 3.71 4.39 -16.60
CA TYR A 494 4.78 4.70 -15.66
C TYR A 494 4.97 3.65 -14.55
N LEU A 495 4.03 2.72 -14.38
CA LEU A 495 4.14 1.65 -13.38
C LEU A 495 5.18 0.62 -13.79
N SER A 496 5.65 -0.14 -12.80
CA SER A 496 6.43 -1.36 -13.00
C SER A 496 5.70 -2.54 -12.37
N LEU A 497 5.91 -3.76 -12.89
CA LEU A 497 5.31 -4.98 -12.35
C LEU A 497 5.79 -5.27 -10.91
N GLY A 498 6.99 -4.81 -10.56
CA GLY A 498 7.59 -4.95 -9.23
C GLY A 498 7.04 -3.99 -8.18
N ARG A 499 6.30 -2.94 -8.57
CA ARG A 499 5.72 -1.96 -7.64
C ARG A 499 4.77 -2.65 -6.66
N ARG A 500 4.99 -2.43 -5.36
CA ARG A 500 4.23 -3.05 -4.28
C ARG A 500 2.79 -2.53 -4.24
N SER A 501 1.83 -3.41 -3.98
CA SER A 501 0.39 -3.07 -4.00
C SER A 501 -0.02 -2.05 -2.93
N ASP A 502 0.71 -1.97 -1.83
CA ASP A 502 0.45 -1.03 -0.74
C ASP A 502 0.82 0.42 -1.09
N THR A 503 1.74 0.60 -2.04
CA THR A 503 2.14 1.91 -2.58
C THR A 503 1.24 2.42 -3.72
N ILE A 504 0.26 1.63 -4.14
CA ILE A 504 -0.67 1.93 -5.23
C ILE A 504 -1.82 2.79 -4.69
N SER A 505 -2.22 3.83 -5.43
CA SER A 505 -3.40 4.65 -5.10
C SER A 505 -4.72 3.88 -5.30
N GLY A 506 -5.82 4.37 -4.74
CA GLY A 506 -7.14 3.75 -4.96
C GLY A 506 -7.50 3.70 -6.45
N GLY A 507 -7.33 4.82 -7.16
CA GLY A 507 -7.57 4.91 -8.61
C GLY A 507 -6.63 4.03 -9.43
N GLU A 508 -5.34 3.96 -9.11
CA GLU A 508 -4.41 3.04 -9.80
C GLU A 508 -4.83 1.57 -9.63
N ALA A 509 -5.22 1.15 -8.41
CA ALA A 509 -5.67 -0.20 -8.13
C ALA A 509 -7.00 -0.53 -8.85
N GLN A 510 -7.90 0.44 -8.93
CA GLN A 510 -9.16 0.32 -9.65
C GLN A 510 -8.93 0.12 -11.15
N ARG A 511 -8.04 0.92 -11.75
CA ARG A 511 -7.64 0.82 -13.16
C ARG A 511 -6.99 -0.53 -13.46
N ILE A 512 -6.07 -0.99 -12.61
CA ILE A 512 -5.49 -2.34 -12.72
C ILE A 512 -6.59 -3.41 -12.75
N ARG A 513 -7.57 -3.32 -11.84
CA ARG A 513 -8.67 -4.27 -11.76
C ARG A 513 -9.54 -4.23 -13.02
N LEU A 514 -9.83 -3.04 -13.56
CA LEU A 514 -10.56 -2.86 -14.81
C LEU A 514 -9.84 -3.52 -15.99
N SER A 515 -8.53 -3.34 -16.09
CA SER A 515 -7.67 -4.01 -17.08
C SER A 515 -7.79 -5.53 -17.00
N THR A 516 -7.67 -6.09 -15.79
CA THR A 516 -7.81 -7.54 -15.56
C THR A 516 -9.20 -8.04 -15.97
N GLN A 517 -10.26 -7.26 -15.74
CA GLN A 517 -11.61 -7.64 -16.17
C GLN A 517 -11.75 -7.66 -17.69
N ILE A 518 -11.19 -6.69 -18.41
CA ILE A 518 -11.21 -6.69 -19.88
C ILE A 518 -10.42 -7.88 -20.43
N SER A 519 -9.24 -8.14 -19.86
CA SER A 519 -8.39 -9.28 -20.26
C SER A 519 -9.06 -10.64 -20.03
N SER A 520 -10.03 -10.74 -19.10
CA SER A 520 -10.74 -12.00 -18.84
C SER A 520 -11.68 -12.42 -19.97
N GLY A 521 -12.07 -11.50 -20.87
CA GLY A 521 -12.96 -11.77 -22.00
C GLY A 521 -14.37 -12.22 -21.59
N LEU A 522 -14.80 -11.95 -20.36
CA LEU A 522 -16.13 -12.33 -19.88
C LEU A 522 -17.21 -11.54 -20.62
N MET A 523 -18.27 -12.24 -21.04
CA MET A 523 -19.44 -11.67 -21.72
C MET A 523 -20.72 -11.92 -20.90
N GLY A 524 -21.73 -11.08 -21.10
CA GLY A 524 -23.03 -11.21 -20.42
C GLY A 524 -23.01 -10.85 -18.94
N MET A 525 -21.93 -10.23 -18.47
CA MET A 525 -21.74 -9.81 -17.08
C MET A 525 -22.36 -8.42 -16.83
N LEU A 526 -22.68 -8.16 -15.57
CA LEU A 526 -23.01 -6.83 -15.06
C LEU A 526 -21.82 -6.26 -14.28
N TYR A 527 -21.21 -5.19 -14.78
CA TYR A 527 -20.16 -4.49 -14.04
C TYR A 527 -20.74 -3.28 -13.32
N VAL A 528 -20.46 -3.15 -12.02
CA VAL A 528 -20.84 -2.00 -11.20
C VAL A 528 -19.57 -1.32 -10.72
N LEU A 529 -19.34 -0.07 -11.13
CA LEU A 529 -18.11 0.68 -10.85
C LEU A 529 -18.40 1.92 -10.01
N ASP A 530 -17.49 2.21 -9.09
CA ASP A 530 -17.56 3.37 -8.19
C ASP A 530 -16.56 4.43 -8.63
N GLU A 531 -17.04 5.47 -9.34
CA GLU A 531 -16.28 6.68 -9.68
C GLU A 531 -14.87 6.40 -10.27
N PRO A 532 -14.79 5.68 -11.42
CA PRO A 532 -13.53 5.29 -12.05
C PRO A 532 -12.66 6.46 -12.53
N SER A 533 -13.22 7.68 -12.65
CA SER A 533 -12.49 8.89 -13.02
C SER A 533 -11.76 9.58 -11.85
N ILE A 534 -11.91 9.09 -10.61
CA ILE A 534 -11.28 9.73 -9.44
C ILE A 534 -9.76 9.82 -9.54
N GLY A 535 -9.23 10.99 -9.14
CA GLY A 535 -7.79 11.25 -9.08
C GLY A 535 -7.11 11.18 -10.44
N LEU A 536 -7.87 11.27 -11.52
CA LEU A 536 -7.36 11.34 -12.88
C LEU A 536 -7.26 12.77 -13.37
N HIS A 537 -6.17 13.02 -14.08
CA HIS A 537 -6.05 14.22 -14.89
C HIS A 537 -7.04 14.15 -16.07
N ALA A 538 -7.58 15.28 -16.51
CA ALA A 538 -8.59 15.35 -17.59
C ALA A 538 -8.22 14.55 -18.86
N ARG A 539 -6.93 14.56 -19.23
CA ARG A 539 -6.38 13.72 -20.32
C ARG A 539 -6.71 12.23 -20.18
N ASP A 540 -6.60 11.70 -18.97
CA ASP A 540 -6.68 10.28 -18.68
C ASP A 540 -8.15 9.84 -18.45
N SER A 541 -9.05 10.78 -18.11
CA SER A 541 -10.51 10.53 -18.04
C SER A 541 -11.07 10.02 -19.38
N ILE A 542 -10.65 10.62 -20.49
CA ILE A 542 -11.04 10.17 -21.85
C ILE A 542 -10.67 8.70 -22.07
N ARG A 543 -9.48 8.29 -21.65
CA ARG A 543 -9.00 6.91 -21.80
C ARG A 543 -9.84 5.92 -21.00
N ILE A 544 -10.29 6.31 -19.80
CA ILE A 544 -11.20 5.50 -19.00
C ILE A 544 -12.56 5.35 -19.67
N ILE A 545 -13.12 6.41 -20.23
CA ILE A 545 -14.39 6.36 -20.97
C ILE A 545 -14.30 5.36 -22.13
N ASP A 546 -13.23 5.41 -22.92
CA ASP A 546 -13.01 4.47 -24.02
C ASP A 546 -12.86 3.03 -23.54
N THR A 547 -12.22 2.84 -22.40
CA THR A 547 -12.05 1.53 -21.75
C THR A 547 -13.39 0.96 -21.27
N LEU A 548 -14.25 1.79 -20.69
CA LEU A 548 -15.62 1.41 -20.32
C LEU A 548 -16.44 1.03 -21.56
N LYS A 549 -16.34 1.79 -22.64
CA LYS A 549 -16.99 1.47 -23.92
C LYS A 549 -16.51 0.13 -24.47
N LYS A 550 -15.19 -0.14 -24.47
CA LYS A 550 -14.63 -1.46 -24.85
C LYS A 550 -15.23 -2.59 -24.01
N LEU A 551 -15.29 -2.44 -22.68
CA LEU A 551 -15.86 -3.45 -21.80
C LEU A 551 -17.35 -3.71 -22.08
N ARG A 552 -18.11 -2.67 -22.43
CA ARG A 552 -19.52 -2.77 -22.84
C ARG A 552 -19.63 -3.51 -24.18
N ASP A 553 -18.81 -3.12 -25.15
CA ASP A 553 -18.88 -3.62 -26.53
C ASP A 553 -18.47 -5.10 -26.67
N ILE A 554 -17.75 -5.66 -25.68
CA ILE A 554 -17.54 -7.11 -25.51
C ILE A 554 -18.87 -7.88 -25.30
N GLY A 555 -19.96 -7.19 -24.94
CA GLY A 555 -21.27 -7.76 -24.67
C GLY A 555 -21.62 -7.78 -23.19
N ASN A 556 -21.21 -6.75 -22.46
CA ASN A 556 -21.49 -6.58 -21.03
C ASN A 556 -22.37 -5.36 -20.78
N THR A 557 -23.08 -5.37 -19.65
CA THR A 557 -23.81 -4.20 -19.14
C THR A 557 -22.95 -3.51 -18.09
N ILE A 558 -22.82 -2.20 -18.18
CA ILE A 558 -22.00 -1.41 -17.26
C ILE A 558 -22.86 -0.39 -16.54
N ILE A 559 -22.76 -0.37 -15.22
CA ILE A 559 -23.32 0.67 -14.34
C ILE A 559 -22.16 1.36 -13.66
N VAL A 560 -22.06 2.68 -13.84
CA VAL A 560 -21.00 3.49 -13.25
C VAL A 560 -21.65 4.56 -12.37
N VAL A 561 -21.23 4.67 -11.11
CA VAL A 561 -21.55 5.84 -10.29
C VAL A 561 -20.52 6.92 -10.62
N GLU A 562 -20.97 8.08 -11.12
CA GLU A 562 -20.05 9.14 -11.56
C GLU A 562 -20.58 10.56 -11.33
N HIS A 563 -19.62 11.47 -11.26
CA HIS A 563 -19.80 12.91 -11.10
C HIS A 563 -19.08 13.71 -12.19
N ASP A 564 -18.14 13.08 -12.90
CA ASP A 564 -17.43 13.69 -14.02
C ASP A 564 -18.37 13.96 -15.21
N LEU A 565 -18.42 15.22 -15.66
CA LEU A 565 -19.34 15.65 -16.72
C LEU A 565 -19.01 14.99 -18.06
N GLU A 566 -17.74 14.70 -18.34
CA GLU A 566 -17.32 14.07 -19.59
C GLU A 566 -17.80 12.62 -19.67
N THR A 567 -17.68 11.88 -18.56
CA THR A 567 -18.18 10.51 -18.42
C THR A 567 -19.69 10.47 -18.47
N ILE A 568 -20.37 11.36 -17.73
CA ILE A 568 -21.84 11.47 -17.76
C ILE A 568 -22.32 11.80 -19.19
N GLY A 569 -21.67 12.75 -19.86
CA GLY A 569 -22.00 13.15 -21.23
C GLY A 569 -21.77 12.06 -22.27
N SER A 570 -20.90 11.08 -21.98
CA SER A 570 -20.55 9.96 -22.86
C SER A 570 -21.39 8.69 -22.63
N ALA A 571 -22.27 8.69 -21.64
CA ALA A 571 -23.09 7.53 -21.27
C ALA A 571 -24.20 7.25 -22.31
N ASP A 572 -24.56 5.98 -22.47
CA ASP A 572 -25.71 5.59 -23.28
C ASP A 572 -27.04 5.90 -22.57
N HIS A 573 -27.04 5.81 -21.23
CA HIS A 573 -28.18 6.05 -20.36
C HIS A 573 -27.71 6.70 -19.05
N ILE A 574 -28.48 7.63 -18.52
CA ILE A 574 -28.16 8.36 -17.29
C ILE A 574 -29.35 8.29 -16.35
N ILE A 575 -29.07 8.06 -15.08
CA ILE A 575 -30.04 8.06 -13.99
C ILE A 575 -29.57 9.05 -12.94
N GLU A 576 -30.29 10.16 -12.77
CA GLU A 576 -30.00 11.13 -11.71
C GLU A 576 -30.82 10.83 -10.45
N VAL A 577 -30.11 10.54 -9.36
CA VAL A 577 -30.69 10.32 -8.03
C VAL A 577 -30.56 11.60 -7.20
N GLY A 578 -31.66 12.10 -6.64
CA GLY A 578 -31.68 13.40 -5.97
C GLY A 578 -33.06 13.80 -5.46
N PRO A 579 -33.33 15.11 -5.24
CA PRO A 579 -32.48 16.26 -5.58
C PRO A 579 -31.49 16.67 -4.46
N GLU A 580 -31.73 16.23 -3.22
CA GLU A 580 -30.92 16.58 -2.04
C GLU A 580 -30.25 15.33 -1.44
N PRO A 581 -29.24 15.51 -0.55
CA PRO A 581 -28.68 14.43 0.24
C PRO A 581 -29.67 13.85 1.26
N GLY A 582 -29.40 12.64 1.75
CA GLY A 582 -30.03 12.11 2.96
C GLY A 582 -31.53 11.89 2.83
N LEU A 583 -32.30 12.29 3.86
CA LEU A 583 -33.75 12.04 3.94
C LEU A 583 -34.55 12.67 2.82
N ASN A 584 -34.04 13.77 2.24
CA ASN A 584 -34.68 14.53 1.16
C ASN A 584 -34.26 14.04 -0.25
N GLY A 585 -33.36 13.07 -0.32
CA GLY A 585 -32.94 12.41 -1.55
C GLY A 585 -33.72 11.13 -1.86
N GLY A 586 -33.04 10.21 -2.54
CA GLY A 586 -33.51 8.85 -2.81
C GLY A 586 -34.64 8.77 -3.82
N ARG A 587 -34.83 9.80 -4.66
CA ARG A 587 -35.79 9.81 -5.77
C ARG A 587 -35.05 9.89 -7.10
N ILE A 588 -35.69 9.41 -8.17
CA ILE A 588 -35.21 9.60 -9.53
C ILE A 588 -35.71 10.96 -10.02
N ILE A 589 -34.78 11.81 -10.44
CA ILE A 589 -35.07 13.18 -10.89
C ILE A 589 -35.13 13.26 -12.41
N ALA A 590 -34.17 12.59 -13.05
CA ALA A 590 -34.08 12.51 -14.49
C ALA A 590 -33.59 11.11 -14.87
N GLU A 591 -34.11 10.60 -15.98
CA GLU A 591 -33.69 9.35 -16.58
C GLU A 591 -33.68 9.50 -18.11
N GLY A 592 -32.59 9.12 -18.76
CA GLY A 592 -32.48 9.17 -20.22
C GLY A 592 -31.08 9.53 -20.72
N THR A 593 -31.01 10.19 -21.87
CA THR A 593 -29.77 10.62 -22.52
C THR A 593 -29.23 11.95 -21.97
N ALA A 594 -27.97 12.27 -22.24
CA ALA A 594 -27.36 13.55 -21.84
C ALA A 594 -28.16 14.76 -22.35
N ASP A 595 -28.69 14.71 -23.57
CA ASP A 595 -29.50 15.79 -24.15
C ASP A 595 -30.84 15.97 -23.41
N GLN A 596 -31.47 14.86 -23.01
CA GLN A 596 -32.69 14.92 -22.21
C GLN A 596 -32.43 15.53 -20.83
N LEU A 597 -31.30 15.18 -20.19
CA LEU A 597 -30.91 15.78 -18.91
C LEU A 597 -30.61 17.28 -19.05
N ARG A 598 -29.90 17.73 -20.09
CA ARG A 598 -29.65 19.16 -20.36
C ARG A 598 -30.93 19.97 -20.46
N SER A 599 -31.99 19.37 -21.03
CA SER A 599 -33.29 20.03 -21.19
C SER A 599 -34.19 19.96 -19.96
N ASN A 600 -33.82 19.17 -18.93
CA ASN A 600 -34.63 18.98 -17.74
C ASN A 600 -34.32 20.07 -16.69
N PRO A 601 -35.27 20.96 -16.36
CA PRO A 601 -35.05 22.06 -15.41
C PRO A 601 -34.88 21.58 -13.95
N ASP A 602 -35.40 20.39 -13.61
CA ASP A 602 -35.28 19.83 -12.27
C ASP A 602 -33.93 19.12 -12.05
N SER A 603 -33.19 18.86 -13.14
CA SER A 603 -31.90 18.19 -13.13
C SER A 603 -30.79 19.15 -12.72
N ILE A 604 -30.20 18.93 -11.54
CA ILE A 604 -29.04 19.71 -11.09
C ILE A 604 -27.86 19.39 -12.00
N THR A 605 -27.62 18.11 -12.27
CA THR A 605 -26.55 17.68 -13.18
C THR A 605 -26.77 18.22 -14.59
N GLY A 606 -28.01 18.19 -15.09
CA GLY A 606 -28.41 18.77 -16.38
C GLY A 606 -28.10 20.26 -16.49
N SER A 607 -28.31 21.03 -15.42
CA SER A 607 -27.97 22.46 -15.39
C SER A 607 -26.47 22.75 -15.54
N PHE A 608 -25.61 21.86 -15.01
CA PHE A 608 -24.16 21.94 -15.21
C PHE A 608 -23.75 21.48 -16.62
N LEU A 609 -24.35 20.38 -17.12
CA LEU A 609 -24.14 19.90 -18.50
C LEU A 609 -24.55 20.90 -19.58
N ALA A 610 -25.56 21.74 -19.28
CA ALA A 610 -26.03 22.81 -20.15
C ALA A 610 -25.22 24.11 -19.99
N GLY A 611 -24.33 24.19 -19.01
CA GLY A 611 -23.56 25.40 -18.69
C GLY A 611 -24.36 26.52 -18.02
N VAL A 612 -25.63 26.26 -17.65
CA VAL A 612 -26.50 27.23 -16.94
C VAL A 612 -25.97 27.50 -15.53
N ARG A 613 -25.47 26.45 -14.86
CA ARG A 613 -24.81 26.54 -13.57
C ARG A 613 -23.34 26.17 -13.74
N ARG A 614 -22.45 26.95 -13.11
CA ARG A 614 -21.00 26.72 -13.13
C ARG A 614 -20.34 27.30 -11.89
N ILE A 615 -19.14 26.82 -11.56
CA ILE A 615 -18.26 27.45 -10.58
C ILE A 615 -17.60 28.64 -11.29
N GLU A 616 -17.80 29.85 -10.78
CA GLU A 616 -17.29 31.06 -11.42
C GLU A 616 -15.79 31.26 -11.14
N VAL A 617 -15.08 31.87 -12.08
CA VAL A 617 -13.67 32.25 -11.89
C VAL A 617 -13.62 33.52 -11.01
N PRO A 618 -12.75 33.60 -10.00
CA PRO A 618 -12.62 34.79 -9.17
C PRO A 618 -12.25 36.01 -10.01
N ALA A 619 -12.96 37.13 -9.82
CA ALA A 619 -12.66 38.37 -10.55
C ALA A 619 -11.30 38.98 -10.16
N VAL A 620 -10.84 38.71 -8.93
CA VAL A 620 -9.54 39.15 -8.40
C VAL A 620 -8.95 37.99 -7.60
N ARG A 621 -7.69 37.63 -7.87
CA ARG A 621 -6.94 36.64 -7.09
C ARG A 621 -6.19 37.31 -5.94
N ARG A 622 -6.01 36.59 -4.83
CA ARG A 622 -5.25 37.11 -3.68
C ARG A 622 -3.78 37.21 -4.06
N GLN A 623 -3.14 38.32 -3.72
CA GLN A 623 -1.69 38.46 -3.83
C GLN A 623 -1.04 37.97 -2.54
N SER A 624 0.04 37.21 -2.66
CA SER A 624 0.87 36.84 -1.52
C SER A 624 1.52 38.10 -0.91
N ASP A 625 1.69 38.09 0.41
CA ASP A 625 2.35 39.17 1.15
C ASP A 625 3.89 39.10 1.11
N GLY A 626 4.43 38.24 0.23
CA GLY A 626 5.87 38.03 0.03
C GLY A 626 6.46 36.93 0.90
N ARG A 627 5.73 36.40 1.88
CA ARG A 627 6.17 35.24 2.67
C ARG A 627 6.04 33.97 1.83
N MET A 628 7.09 33.15 1.83
CA MET A 628 7.15 31.92 1.05
C MET A 628 7.73 30.79 1.89
N LEU A 629 7.24 29.58 1.66
CA LEU A 629 7.88 28.34 2.10
C LEU A 629 8.68 27.80 0.91
N SER A 630 10.01 27.77 1.04
CA SER A 630 10.92 27.44 -0.06
C SER A 630 11.56 26.08 0.17
N LEU A 631 11.31 25.14 -0.74
CA LEU A 631 11.94 23.81 -0.76
C LEU A 631 13.06 23.81 -1.80
N ARG A 632 14.22 23.26 -1.44
CA ARG A 632 15.36 23.13 -2.34
C ARG A 632 15.84 21.68 -2.45
N GLY A 633 16.20 21.29 -3.67
CA GLY A 633 16.86 20.04 -4.01
C GLY A 633 16.08 18.78 -3.67
N ALA A 634 14.75 18.76 -3.82
CA ALA A 634 13.97 17.57 -3.49
C ALA A 634 14.23 16.41 -4.48
N ARG A 635 14.60 15.25 -3.93
CA ARG A 635 15.06 14.05 -4.67
C ARG A 635 14.35 12.75 -4.28
N ALA A 636 13.34 12.83 -3.41
CA ALA A 636 12.57 11.65 -3.02
C ALA A 636 11.84 11.00 -4.21
N ASN A 637 11.82 9.66 -4.26
CA ASN A 637 11.20 8.85 -5.32
C ASN A 637 11.63 9.27 -6.73
N ASN A 638 10.72 9.82 -7.53
CA ASN A 638 10.98 10.25 -8.91
C ASN A 638 11.24 11.76 -9.04
N LEU A 639 11.31 12.52 -7.94
CA LEU A 639 11.63 13.95 -7.97
C LEU A 639 13.07 14.18 -8.45
N ARG A 640 13.26 15.15 -9.34
CA ARG A 640 14.55 15.42 -10.01
C ARG A 640 15.14 16.74 -9.55
N ASN A 641 15.68 16.75 -8.32
CA ASN A 641 16.29 17.92 -7.70
C ASN A 641 15.39 19.16 -7.78
N VAL A 642 14.15 19.01 -7.30
CA VAL A 642 13.09 20.00 -7.47
C VAL A 642 13.24 21.13 -6.46
N ASP A 643 13.23 22.35 -6.98
CA ASP A 643 13.13 23.59 -6.20
C ASP A 643 11.73 24.19 -6.39
N ILE A 644 11.04 24.50 -5.30
CA ILE A 644 9.73 25.19 -5.34
C ILE A 644 9.62 26.26 -4.26
N ASP A 645 8.89 27.31 -4.59
CA ASP A 645 8.46 28.35 -3.66
C ASP A 645 6.94 28.31 -3.54
N VAL A 646 6.45 28.04 -2.33
CA VAL A 646 5.02 27.99 -2.02
C VAL A 646 4.64 29.32 -1.35
N PRO A 647 3.84 30.18 -2.01
CA PRO A 647 3.41 31.44 -1.41
C PRO A 647 2.50 31.18 -0.21
N LEU A 648 2.72 31.92 0.88
CA LEU A 648 1.92 31.83 2.09
C LEU A 648 0.75 32.80 2.08
N GLY A 649 -0.31 32.46 2.82
CA GLY A 649 -1.52 33.27 3.01
C GLY A 649 -2.53 33.21 1.86
N VAL A 650 -2.38 32.25 0.95
CA VAL A 650 -3.21 32.11 -0.26
C VAL A 650 -3.62 30.64 -0.48
N LEU A 651 -4.55 30.41 -1.42
CA LEU A 651 -4.92 29.06 -1.88
C LEU A 651 -3.95 28.61 -2.98
N VAL A 652 -3.12 27.62 -2.67
CA VAL A 652 -2.14 27.03 -3.61
C VAL A 652 -2.61 25.66 -4.07
N CYS A 653 -2.64 25.43 -5.38
CA CYS A 653 -2.97 24.14 -5.96
C CYS A 653 -1.74 23.46 -6.58
N ILE A 654 -1.46 22.23 -6.18
CA ILE A 654 -0.41 21.38 -6.75
C ILE A 654 -1.08 20.43 -7.74
N THR A 655 -0.73 20.54 -9.02
CA THR A 655 -1.42 19.85 -10.11
C THR A 655 -0.43 19.11 -11.02
N GLY A 656 -0.94 18.49 -12.08
CA GLY A 656 -0.18 17.66 -13.02
C GLY A 656 -0.62 16.19 -13.06
N VAL A 657 -0.10 15.42 -14.01
CA VAL A 657 -0.58 14.04 -14.29
C VAL A 657 -0.35 13.04 -13.15
N SER A 658 -1.06 11.91 -13.15
CA SER A 658 -0.83 10.85 -12.16
C SER A 658 0.61 10.34 -12.24
N GLY A 659 1.25 10.12 -11.09
CA GLY A 659 2.65 9.70 -11.03
C GLY A 659 3.70 10.79 -11.27
N SER A 660 3.32 12.07 -11.47
CA SER A 660 4.29 13.16 -11.69
C SER A 660 5.13 13.56 -10.47
N GLY A 661 4.77 13.07 -9.27
CA GLY A 661 5.50 13.34 -8.02
C GLY A 661 4.78 14.24 -7.02
N LYS A 662 3.55 14.71 -7.30
CA LYS A 662 2.76 15.62 -6.43
C LYS A 662 2.70 15.18 -4.97
N SER A 663 2.22 13.96 -4.70
CA SER A 663 2.10 13.44 -3.33
C SER A 663 3.48 13.18 -2.69
N THR A 664 4.52 12.89 -3.48
CA THR A 664 5.89 12.79 -2.93
C THR A 664 6.38 14.16 -2.48
N LEU A 665 6.23 15.18 -3.32
CA LEU A 665 6.64 16.55 -3.02
C LEU A 665 5.96 17.08 -1.76
N ILE A 666 4.64 16.92 -1.68
CA ILE A 666 3.86 17.48 -0.57
C ILE A 666 3.87 16.57 0.66
N ASN A 667 3.42 15.32 0.55
CA ASN A 667 3.24 14.46 1.72
C ASN A 667 4.56 13.88 2.22
N GLU A 668 5.45 13.42 1.33
CA GLU A 668 6.70 12.75 1.73
C GLU A 668 7.84 13.71 2.06
N VAL A 669 7.90 14.88 1.40
CA VAL A 669 8.95 15.87 1.65
C VAL A 669 8.43 16.98 2.56
N ILE A 670 7.55 17.87 2.10
CA ILE A 670 7.14 19.07 2.85
C ILE A 670 6.44 18.71 4.17
N CYS A 671 5.40 17.87 4.13
CA CYS A 671 4.63 17.53 5.33
C CYS A 671 5.51 16.84 6.37
N LYS A 672 6.28 15.82 5.96
CA LYS A 672 7.16 15.10 6.89
C LYS A 672 8.27 15.99 7.45
N GLN A 673 8.83 16.90 6.64
CA GLN A 673 9.82 17.86 7.11
C GLN A 673 9.22 18.78 8.17
N LEU A 674 8.05 19.39 7.90
CA LEU A 674 7.37 20.26 8.85
C LEU A 674 6.89 19.50 10.10
N TYR A 675 6.42 18.27 9.97
CA TYR A 675 6.12 17.43 11.13
C TYR A 675 7.37 17.10 11.96
N SER A 676 8.50 16.86 11.29
CA SER A 676 9.79 16.67 11.95
C SER A 676 10.21 17.89 12.74
N THR A 677 10.02 19.09 12.17
CA THR A 677 10.33 20.37 12.81
C THR A 677 9.38 20.72 13.97
N PHE A 678 8.07 20.58 13.80
CA PHE A 678 7.08 21.07 14.76
C PHE A 678 6.61 20.05 15.80
N GLN A 679 6.64 18.75 15.49
CA GLN A 679 5.99 17.73 16.31
C GLN A 679 6.97 16.68 16.81
N ASP A 680 7.70 16.06 15.88
CA ASP A 680 8.49 14.88 16.19
C ASP A 680 9.69 14.74 15.25
N ALA A 681 10.86 15.15 15.72
CA ALA A 681 12.14 15.05 15.01
C ALA A 681 12.51 13.62 14.56
N ARG A 682 11.76 12.59 15.00
CA ARG A 682 11.91 11.22 14.51
C ARG A 682 11.32 10.99 13.12
N ILE A 683 10.39 11.85 12.67
CA ILE A 683 9.79 11.75 11.34
C ILE A 683 10.87 12.04 10.30
N VAL A 684 10.99 11.11 9.35
CA VAL A 684 12.02 11.11 8.32
C VAL A 684 11.41 11.70 7.04
N PRO A 685 11.77 12.93 6.66
CA PRO A 685 11.35 13.49 5.39
C PRO A 685 12.03 12.73 4.24
N GLY A 686 11.41 12.76 3.07
CA GLY A 686 12.06 12.34 1.84
C GLY A 686 13.32 13.18 1.56
N GLU A 687 14.23 12.64 0.76
CA GLU A 687 15.51 13.28 0.46
C GLU A 687 15.32 14.68 -0.16
N HIS A 688 15.95 15.70 0.44
CA HIS A 688 15.99 17.08 -0.02
C HIS A 688 17.18 17.82 0.61
N ASP A 689 17.51 19.02 0.12
CA ASP A 689 18.62 19.82 0.64
C ASP A 689 18.18 20.67 1.84
N GLU A 690 17.13 21.49 1.68
CA GLU A 690 16.62 22.33 2.76
C GLU A 690 15.15 22.77 2.55
N LEU A 691 14.49 23.12 3.66
CA LEU A 691 13.16 23.75 3.68
C LEU A 691 13.18 25.01 4.57
N THR A 692 13.09 26.18 3.95
CA THR A 692 13.14 27.50 4.62
C THR A 692 11.78 28.20 4.59
N GLY A 693 11.56 29.19 5.48
CA GLY A 693 10.27 29.89 5.62
C GLY A 693 9.26 29.18 6.54
N HIS A 694 9.66 28.08 7.19
CA HIS A 694 8.82 27.37 8.16
C HIS A 694 8.61 28.21 9.44
N GLU A 695 9.49 29.15 9.75
CA GLU A 695 9.37 30.11 10.84
C GLU A 695 8.16 31.05 10.72
N HIS A 696 7.57 31.18 9.54
CA HIS A 696 6.33 31.93 9.32
C HIS A 696 5.08 31.15 9.71
N LEU A 697 5.20 29.83 9.96
CA LEU A 697 4.10 28.94 10.28
C LEU A 697 4.03 28.66 11.79
N THR A 698 2.82 28.60 12.32
CA THR A 698 2.55 28.10 13.69
C THR A 698 2.55 26.57 13.74
N GLY A 699 2.20 25.92 12.65
CA GLY A 699 2.15 24.47 12.54
C GLY A 699 1.60 24.00 11.20
N ILE A 700 1.54 22.68 11.04
CA ILE A 700 1.01 22.00 9.85
C ILE A 700 -0.14 21.08 10.21
N ILE A 701 -1.17 21.08 9.37
CA ILE A 701 -2.35 20.23 9.49
C ILE A 701 -2.59 19.53 8.15
N ASN A 702 -2.25 18.25 8.09
CA ASN A 702 -2.56 17.39 6.94
C ASN A 702 -3.97 16.79 7.08
N ILE A 703 -4.84 17.06 6.11
CA ILE A 703 -6.21 16.56 6.03
C ILE A 703 -6.29 15.57 4.85
N ASP A 704 -5.95 14.33 5.14
CA ASP A 704 -5.95 13.23 4.19
C ASP A 704 -7.29 12.45 4.19
N GLN A 705 -7.45 11.57 3.18
CA GLN A 705 -8.63 10.70 3.05
C GLN A 705 -8.57 9.43 3.92
N SER A 706 -7.56 9.29 4.78
CA SER A 706 -7.48 8.12 5.66
C SER A 706 -8.70 8.03 6.57
N PRO A 707 -9.17 6.82 6.92
CA PRO A 707 -10.32 6.67 7.80
C PRO A 707 -10.11 7.41 9.12
N ILE A 708 -11.14 8.13 9.62
CA ILE A 708 -11.09 8.81 10.92
C ILE A 708 -10.90 7.84 12.10
N GLY A 709 -11.13 6.55 11.87
CA GLY A 709 -10.80 5.46 12.77
C GLY A 709 -10.86 4.12 12.05
N ARG A 710 -10.28 3.09 12.68
CA ARG A 710 -10.24 1.72 12.14
C ARG A 710 -11.25 0.77 12.79
N SER A 711 -12.21 1.31 13.56
CA SER A 711 -13.19 0.52 14.28
C SER A 711 -14.55 1.21 14.29
N SER A 712 -15.59 0.42 14.53
CA SER A 712 -16.98 0.87 14.70
C SER A 712 -17.20 1.87 15.85
N ARG A 713 -16.19 2.02 16.72
CA ARG A 713 -16.17 2.95 17.86
C ARG A 713 -15.86 4.39 17.47
N SER A 714 -15.17 4.60 16.36
CA SER A 714 -14.92 5.94 15.83
C SER A 714 -16.09 6.35 14.94
N ASN A 715 -16.60 7.56 15.16
CA ASN A 715 -17.75 8.13 14.45
C ASN A 715 -17.65 9.67 14.40
N PRO A 716 -18.49 10.36 13.61
CA PRO A 716 -18.43 11.82 13.51
C PRO A 716 -18.49 12.54 14.86
N ALA A 717 -19.38 12.11 15.77
CA ALA A 717 -19.57 12.77 17.06
C ALA A 717 -18.35 12.67 17.99
N THR A 718 -17.70 11.50 18.01
CA THR A 718 -16.48 11.27 18.81
C THR A 718 -15.28 11.99 18.22
N TYR A 719 -15.13 11.98 16.89
CA TYR A 719 -13.97 12.58 16.21
C TYR A 719 -13.95 14.10 16.32
N VAL A 720 -15.07 14.77 16.03
CA VAL A 720 -15.18 16.24 16.12
C VAL A 720 -15.18 16.73 17.58
N GLY A 721 -15.41 15.81 18.53
CA GLY A 721 -15.28 16.05 19.97
C GLY A 721 -16.50 16.68 20.64
N PHE A 722 -17.70 16.55 20.06
CA PHE A 722 -18.94 17.02 20.69
C PHE A 722 -19.73 15.91 21.41
N PHE A 723 -19.40 14.63 21.19
CA PHE A 723 -20.05 13.52 21.91
C PHE A 723 -19.86 13.61 23.43
N ASP A 724 -18.73 14.10 23.90
CA ASP A 724 -18.47 14.30 25.33
C ASP A 724 -19.44 15.28 25.99
N LYS A 725 -19.84 16.34 25.27
CA LYS A 725 -20.87 17.27 25.73
C LYS A 725 -22.26 16.65 25.69
N ILE A 726 -22.56 15.81 24.70
CA ILE A 726 -23.81 15.03 24.68
C ILE A 726 -23.88 14.11 25.91
N ARG A 727 -22.80 13.41 26.26
CA ARG A 727 -22.75 12.55 27.45
C ARG A 727 -22.95 13.32 28.75
N GLU A 728 -22.40 14.53 28.86
CA GLU A 728 -22.61 15.42 30.01
C GLU A 728 -24.09 15.81 30.15
N LEU A 729 -24.76 16.14 29.04
CA LEU A 729 -26.20 16.47 29.05
C LEU A 729 -27.05 15.29 29.53
N TYR A 730 -26.77 14.08 29.04
CA TYR A 730 -27.51 12.89 29.46
C TYR A 730 -27.24 12.50 30.91
N ALA A 731 -26.01 12.67 31.41
CA ALA A 731 -25.70 12.47 32.82
C ALA A 731 -26.45 13.47 33.73
N ALA A 732 -26.52 14.74 33.31
CA ALA A 732 -27.29 15.75 34.02
C ALA A 732 -28.80 15.42 34.03
N ALA A 733 -29.35 14.95 32.90
CA ALA A 733 -30.74 14.52 32.80
C ALA A 733 -31.04 13.28 33.67
N ALA A 734 -30.12 12.31 33.72
CA ALA A 734 -30.23 11.14 34.58
C ALA A 734 -30.26 11.52 36.07
N SER A 735 -29.37 12.43 36.47
CA SER A 735 -29.32 12.95 37.84
C SER A 735 -30.61 13.70 38.21
N ALA A 736 -31.15 14.53 37.31
CA ALA A 736 -32.43 15.21 37.50
C ALA A 736 -33.62 14.23 37.63
N ALA A 737 -33.53 13.06 37.00
CA ALA A 737 -34.51 11.98 37.09
C ALA A 737 -34.27 11.02 38.29
N GLY A 738 -33.30 11.31 39.18
CA GLY A 738 -32.99 10.48 40.35
C GLY A 738 -32.25 9.18 40.05
N LYS A 739 -31.62 9.04 38.88
CA LYS A 739 -30.86 7.85 38.48
C LYS A 739 -29.36 8.01 38.78
N SER A 740 -28.72 6.95 39.28
CA SER A 740 -27.28 6.91 39.58
C SER A 740 -26.41 6.64 38.35
N LEU A 741 -26.63 7.35 37.24
CA LEU A 741 -25.84 7.20 36.01
C LEU A 741 -24.93 8.43 35.82
N ALA A 742 -23.65 8.17 35.61
CA ALA A 742 -22.61 9.17 35.37
C ALA A 742 -22.25 9.29 33.88
N LYS A 743 -21.44 10.30 33.53
CA LYS A 743 -20.94 10.54 32.16
C LYS A 743 -20.29 9.31 31.51
N ASN A 744 -19.65 8.46 32.31
CA ASN A 744 -18.98 7.24 31.82
C ASN A 744 -19.98 6.15 31.40
N ASP A 745 -21.17 6.11 31.98
CA ASP A 745 -22.21 5.13 31.63
C ASP A 745 -22.78 5.38 30.23
N PHE A 746 -22.84 6.64 29.83
CA PHE A 746 -23.22 7.07 28.47
C PHE A 746 -22.11 6.91 27.42
N SER A 747 -21.02 6.19 27.74
CA SER A 747 -19.93 5.88 26.79
C SER A 747 -19.99 4.44 26.31
N PHE A 748 -20.12 4.23 25.01
CA PHE A 748 -20.07 2.90 24.42
C PHE A 748 -18.65 2.26 24.45
N ASN A 749 -17.62 3.02 24.81
CA ASN A 749 -16.24 2.53 24.88
C ASN A 749 -15.84 1.96 26.26
N GLN A 750 -16.60 2.27 27.32
CA GLN A 750 -16.20 1.93 28.69
C GLN A 750 -16.66 0.54 29.11
N LYS A 751 -15.72 -0.32 29.53
CA LYS A 751 -16.00 -1.73 29.91
C LYS A 751 -16.86 -1.88 31.16
N ASN A 752 -16.74 -0.96 32.12
CA ASN A 752 -17.50 -0.95 33.36
C ASN A 752 -18.54 0.19 33.36
N GLY A 753 -19.18 0.44 32.22
CA GLY A 753 -20.22 1.45 32.06
C GLY A 753 -21.49 0.87 31.44
N GLY A 754 -22.34 1.70 30.86
CA GLY A 754 -23.65 1.31 30.34
C GLY A 754 -23.67 0.79 28.90
N ARG A 755 -22.54 0.30 28.37
CA ARG A 755 -22.47 -0.29 27.03
C ARG A 755 -23.12 -1.68 26.99
N CYS A 756 -23.50 -2.14 25.80
CA CYS A 756 -23.93 -3.52 25.60
C CYS A 756 -22.71 -4.47 25.63
N GLU A 757 -22.72 -5.46 26.53
CA GLU A 757 -21.61 -6.41 26.68
C GLU A 757 -21.50 -7.42 25.53
N ASN A 758 -22.61 -7.75 24.85
CA ASN A 758 -22.59 -8.71 23.74
C ASN A 758 -21.80 -8.21 22.52
N CYS A 759 -22.01 -6.95 22.14
CA CYS A 759 -21.25 -6.31 21.05
C CYS A 759 -20.14 -5.39 21.55
N GLN A 760 -19.88 -5.36 22.87
CA GLN A 760 -18.89 -4.48 23.51
C GLN A 760 -19.01 -3.00 23.08
N GLY A 761 -20.23 -2.52 22.88
CA GLY A 761 -20.54 -1.15 22.45
C GLY A 761 -20.45 -0.87 20.95
N GLU A 762 -20.16 -1.86 20.11
CA GLU A 762 -20.07 -1.66 18.64
C GLU A 762 -21.43 -1.57 17.95
N GLY A 763 -22.46 -2.20 18.53
CA GLY A 763 -23.80 -2.30 17.93
C GLY A 763 -23.93 -3.36 16.85
N ILE A 764 -22.81 -3.87 16.35
CA ILE A 764 -22.71 -4.95 15.36
C ILE A 764 -21.89 -6.13 15.89
N VAL A 765 -22.02 -7.28 15.24
CA VAL A 765 -21.21 -8.48 15.47
C VAL A 765 -20.63 -8.92 14.13
N THR A 766 -19.31 -8.94 14.04
CA THR A 766 -18.57 -9.33 12.84
C THR A 766 -18.30 -10.82 12.84
N THR A 767 -18.75 -11.50 11.79
CA THR A 767 -18.48 -12.92 11.56
C THR A 767 -17.43 -13.06 10.47
N ALA A 768 -16.26 -13.59 10.83
CA ALA A 768 -15.18 -13.81 9.88
C ALA A 768 -15.53 -14.92 8.88
N LEU A 769 -15.33 -14.65 7.59
CA LEU A 769 -15.53 -15.62 6.50
C LEU A 769 -14.18 -15.95 5.85
N GLN A 770 -14.02 -17.18 5.34
CA GLN A 770 -12.72 -17.64 4.83
C GLN A 770 -12.39 -17.17 3.39
N PHE A 771 -13.41 -17.03 2.54
CA PHE A 771 -13.26 -16.72 1.11
C PHE A 771 -14.00 -15.46 0.67
N MET A 772 -14.59 -14.75 1.63
CA MET A 772 -15.46 -13.60 1.40
C MET A 772 -15.12 -12.51 2.42
N PRO A 773 -15.44 -11.24 2.13
CA PRO A 773 -15.39 -10.19 3.13
C PRO A 773 -16.19 -10.58 4.38
N ASP A 774 -15.69 -10.17 5.54
CA ASP A 774 -16.36 -10.40 6.81
C ASP A 774 -17.78 -9.81 6.80
N VAL A 775 -18.71 -10.53 7.42
CA VAL A 775 -20.12 -10.11 7.46
C VAL A 775 -20.41 -9.46 8.81
N GLU A 776 -20.84 -8.21 8.75
CA GLU A 776 -21.33 -7.47 9.91
C GLU A 776 -22.85 -7.66 10.04
N SER A 777 -23.30 -8.11 11.21
CA SER A 777 -24.71 -8.26 11.53
C SER A 777 -25.10 -7.36 12.71
N VAL A 778 -26.34 -6.88 12.75
CA VAL A 778 -26.84 -6.08 13.89
C VAL A 778 -26.83 -6.94 15.15
N CYS A 779 -26.32 -6.39 16.26
CA CYS A 779 -26.27 -7.09 17.53
C CYS A 779 -27.68 -7.55 17.96
N PRO A 780 -27.91 -8.85 18.21
CA PRO A 780 -29.25 -9.35 18.54
C PRO A 780 -29.75 -8.88 19.91
N VAL A 781 -28.84 -8.52 20.82
CA VAL A 781 -29.17 -8.11 22.19
C VAL A 781 -29.61 -6.66 22.24
N CYS A 782 -28.76 -5.72 21.83
CA CYS A 782 -29.08 -4.29 21.86
C CYS A 782 -29.78 -3.79 20.59
N LYS A 783 -29.99 -4.64 19.58
CA LYS A 783 -30.60 -4.29 18.28
C LYS A 783 -29.91 -3.10 17.62
N GLY A 784 -28.59 -2.99 17.77
CA GLY A 784 -27.79 -1.88 17.24
C GLY A 784 -27.66 -0.67 18.16
N ALA A 785 -28.37 -0.61 19.29
CA ALA A 785 -28.41 0.57 20.16
C ALA A 785 -27.10 0.87 20.91
N ARG A 786 -26.13 -0.07 20.94
CA ARG A 786 -24.80 0.03 21.61
C ARG A 786 -24.81 0.09 23.14
N PHE A 787 -25.95 0.42 23.76
CA PHE A 787 -26.10 0.57 25.21
C PHE A 787 -27.01 -0.51 25.82
N ASN A 788 -26.98 -0.62 27.15
CA ASN A 788 -27.92 -1.42 27.94
C ASN A 788 -29.24 -0.66 28.16
N GLU A 789 -30.26 -1.35 28.70
CA GLU A 789 -31.60 -0.77 28.88
C GLU A 789 -31.61 0.42 29.86
N GLU A 790 -30.84 0.35 30.95
CA GLU A 790 -30.80 1.41 31.97
C GLU A 790 -30.38 2.77 31.40
N VAL A 791 -29.41 2.77 30.48
CA VAL A 791 -28.97 3.98 29.75
C VAL A 791 -30.01 4.46 28.75
N LEU A 792 -30.69 3.53 28.06
CA LEU A 792 -31.69 3.86 27.04
C LEU A 792 -32.99 4.44 27.61
N ASP A 793 -33.23 4.29 28.92
CA ASP A 793 -34.36 4.90 29.61
C ASP A 793 -34.19 6.41 29.85
N VAL A 794 -32.97 6.95 29.81
CA VAL A 794 -32.74 8.39 30.02
C VAL A 794 -33.03 9.13 28.72
N ARG A 795 -33.87 10.18 28.80
CA ARG A 795 -34.36 10.91 27.62
C ARG A 795 -34.15 12.42 27.75
N ILE A 796 -33.82 13.05 26.63
CA ILE A 796 -33.80 14.51 26.45
C ILE A 796 -34.66 14.80 25.22
N LYS A 797 -35.61 15.74 25.34
CA LYS A 797 -36.60 16.03 24.28
C LYS A 797 -37.20 14.73 23.69
N GLU A 798 -37.63 13.84 24.59
CA GLU A 798 -38.19 12.50 24.31
C GLU A 798 -37.28 11.46 23.65
N LYS A 799 -36.04 11.82 23.28
CA LYS A 799 -35.07 10.91 22.65
C LYS A 799 -34.02 10.40 23.64
N ASN A 800 -33.69 9.11 23.55
CA ASN A 800 -32.55 8.53 24.26
C ASN A 800 -31.24 8.71 23.50
N ILE A 801 -30.11 8.41 24.14
CA ILE A 801 -28.79 8.65 23.57
C ILE A 801 -28.54 7.87 22.27
N ALA A 802 -29.07 6.64 22.15
CA ALA A 802 -28.95 5.85 20.92
C ALA A 802 -29.74 6.51 19.78
N GLN A 803 -30.96 6.98 20.05
CA GLN A 803 -31.78 7.69 19.07
C GLN A 803 -31.13 9.01 18.63
N VAL A 804 -30.45 9.72 19.53
CA VAL A 804 -29.67 10.92 19.19
C VAL A 804 -28.48 10.55 18.28
N LEU A 805 -27.78 9.45 18.56
CA LEU A 805 -26.68 8.99 17.71
C LEU A 805 -27.16 8.55 16.32
N GLU A 806 -28.42 8.12 16.18
CA GLU A 806 -29.03 7.78 14.89
C GLU A 806 -29.56 8.99 14.11
N MET A 807 -29.60 10.18 14.71
CA MET A 807 -30.00 11.40 14.00
C MET A 807 -28.98 11.77 12.93
N SER A 808 -29.46 12.21 11.78
CA SER A 808 -28.63 12.90 10.80
C SER A 808 -28.10 14.21 11.38
N ILE A 809 -26.96 14.69 10.88
CA ILE A 809 -26.42 15.99 11.27
C ILE A 809 -27.43 17.11 11.00
N GLU A 810 -28.15 17.04 9.87
CA GLU A 810 -29.21 17.99 9.51
C GLU A 810 -30.33 18.04 10.56
N GLU A 811 -30.80 16.88 11.05
CA GLU A 811 -31.79 16.82 12.14
C GLU A 811 -31.22 17.27 13.50
N ALA A 812 -29.92 17.05 13.72
CA ALA A 812 -29.27 17.37 14.99
C ALA A 812 -29.02 18.87 15.18
N VAL A 813 -28.83 19.64 14.09
CA VAL A 813 -28.63 21.10 14.15
C VAL A 813 -29.75 21.83 14.90
N PRO A 814 -31.05 21.66 14.57
CA PRO A 814 -32.14 22.27 15.33
C PRO A 814 -32.33 21.62 16.70
N PHE A 815 -32.07 20.31 16.86
CA PHE A 815 -32.24 19.62 18.14
C PHE A 815 -31.36 20.21 19.27
N PHE A 816 -30.11 20.54 18.92
CA PHE A 816 -29.11 21.13 19.84
C PHE A 816 -29.03 22.66 19.75
N GLU A 817 -30.09 23.35 19.32
CA GLU A 817 -30.06 24.81 19.16
C GLU A 817 -29.70 25.60 20.43
N GLU A 818 -30.08 25.08 21.60
CA GLU A 818 -29.78 25.68 22.90
C GLU A 818 -28.33 25.46 23.36
N GLN A 819 -27.57 24.60 22.67
CA GLN A 819 -26.23 24.17 23.07
C GLN A 819 -25.19 24.71 22.09
N SER A 820 -24.76 25.95 22.29
CA SER A 820 -23.90 26.72 21.36
C SER A 820 -22.66 25.96 20.88
N TYR A 821 -21.95 25.26 21.77
CA TYR A 821 -20.76 24.47 21.43
C TYR A 821 -21.07 23.31 20.47
N ILE A 822 -22.15 22.57 20.73
CA ILE A 822 -22.57 21.45 19.88
C ILE A 822 -23.12 22.00 18.56
N GLN A 823 -23.97 23.03 18.61
CA GLN A 823 -24.61 23.63 17.45
C GLN A 823 -23.58 24.19 16.46
N HIS A 824 -22.53 24.87 16.93
CA HIS A 824 -21.48 25.40 16.07
C HIS A 824 -20.80 24.29 15.26
N LYS A 825 -20.40 23.20 15.92
CA LYS A 825 -19.74 22.05 15.27
C LYS A 825 -20.67 21.34 14.27
N LEU A 826 -21.95 21.18 14.61
CA LEU A 826 -22.94 20.58 13.70
C LEU A 826 -23.20 21.46 12.48
N LYS A 827 -23.25 22.80 12.63
CA LYS A 827 -23.40 23.73 11.50
C LYS A 827 -22.24 23.63 10.51
N VAL A 828 -21.00 23.55 11.00
CA VAL A 828 -19.81 23.39 10.15
C VAL A 828 -19.87 22.07 9.36
N LEU A 829 -20.22 20.96 10.02
CA LEU A 829 -20.42 19.67 9.34
C LEU A 829 -21.51 19.76 8.26
N HIS A 830 -22.63 20.42 8.57
CA HIS A 830 -23.73 20.61 7.62
C HIS A 830 -23.31 21.47 6.41
N GLN A 831 -22.56 22.56 6.64
CA GLN A 831 -22.04 23.45 5.58
C GLN A 831 -21.13 22.70 4.60
N LEU A 832 -20.32 21.75 5.09
CA LEU A 832 -19.47 20.87 4.27
C LEU A 832 -20.24 19.76 3.53
N GLY A 833 -21.57 19.81 3.54
CA GLY A 833 -22.42 18.85 2.84
C GLY A 833 -22.58 17.51 3.54
N LEU A 834 -22.16 17.38 4.81
CA LEU A 834 -22.27 16.14 5.59
C LEU A 834 -23.59 16.01 6.35
N GLY A 835 -24.58 16.84 6.04
CA GLY A 835 -25.88 16.88 6.73
C GLY A 835 -26.59 15.52 6.81
N TYR A 836 -26.40 14.67 5.80
CA TYR A 836 -27.04 13.35 5.71
C TYR A 836 -26.44 12.27 6.61
N LEU A 837 -25.19 12.45 7.07
CA LEU A 837 -24.52 11.45 7.91
C LEU A 837 -25.13 11.41 9.31
N ARG A 838 -25.18 10.23 9.90
CA ARG A 838 -25.64 10.07 11.30
C ARG A 838 -24.53 10.40 12.28
N LEU A 839 -24.86 10.98 13.43
CA LEU A 839 -23.89 11.37 14.46
C LEU A 839 -23.01 10.18 14.93
N GLY A 840 -23.63 9.01 15.08
CA GLY A 840 -23.01 7.76 15.51
C GLY A 840 -22.57 6.83 14.38
N GLN A 841 -22.63 7.26 13.12
CA GLN A 841 -22.29 6.43 11.97
C GLN A 841 -20.85 5.90 12.08
N SER A 842 -20.68 4.60 11.83
CA SER A 842 -19.37 3.94 11.96
C SER A 842 -18.37 4.53 10.97
N SER A 843 -17.16 4.84 11.44
CA SER A 843 -16.06 5.28 10.58
C SER A 843 -15.67 4.28 9.49
N THR A 844 -15.94 2.99 9.68
CA THR A 844 -15.68 1.94 8.68
C THR A 844 -16.63 1.99 7.48
N THR A 845 -17.77 2.67 7.65
CA THR A 845 -18.79 2.83 6.61
C THR A 845 -18.68 4.17 5.86
N LEU A 846 -17.77 5.04 6.28
CA LEU A 846 -17.54 6.34 5.64
C LEU A 846 -16.61 6.17 4.43
N SER A 847 -16.91 6.91 3.37
CA SER A 847 -15.98 7.11 2.25
C SER A 847 -14.75 7.92 2.69
N GLY A 848 -13.67 7.83 1.90
CA GLY A 848 -12.47 8.64 2.12
C GLY A 848 -12.74 10.14 2.10
N GLY A 849 -13.56 10.61 1.15
CA GLY A 849 -13.98 12.02 1.06
C GLY A 849 -14.88 12.48 2.20
N GLU A 850 -15.77 11.62 2.73
CA GLU A 850 -16.54 11.93 3.96
C GLU A 850 -15.62 12.04 5.18
N ALA A 851 -14.69 11.09 5.34
CA ALA A 851 -13.71 11.10 6.42
C ALA A 851 -12.85 12.38 6.38
N GLN A 852 -12.37 12.75 5.19
CA GLN A 852 -11.60 13.98 4.98
C GLN A 852 -12.41 15.24 5.32
N ARG A 853 -13.66 15.34 4.88
CA ARG A 853 -14.53 16.47 5.20
C ARG A 853 -14.84 16.57 6.70
N ILE A 854 -14.93 15.45 7.43
CA ILE A 854 -15.08 15.47 8.90
C ILE A 854 -13.81 16.04 9.56
N LYS A 855 -12.62 15.70 9.07
CA LYS A 855 -11.36 16.30 9.54
C LYS A 855 -11.33 17.80 9.28
N LEU A 856 -11.69 18.22 8.06
CA LEU A 856 -11.81 19.63 7.70
C LEU A 856 -12.81 20.36 8.60
N ALA A 857 -13.98 19.77 8.87
CA ALA A 857 -14.98 20.32 9.78
C ALA A 857 -14.43 20.50 11.20
N THR A 858 -13.61 19.56 11.65
CA THR A 858 -12.97 19.61 12.97
C THR A 858 -12.06 20.83 13.07
N GLU A 859 -11.31 21.12 12.02
CA GLU A 859 -10.37 22.24 11.98
C GLU A 859 -11.04 23.59 11.78
N LEU A 860 -12.05 23.67 10.90
CA LEU A 860 -12.90 24.86 10.76
C LEU A 860 -13.57 25.23 12.10
N SER A 861 -13.95 24.23 12.92
CA SER A 861 -14.54 24.47 14.24
C SER A 861 -13.56 24.98 15.31
N LYS A 862 -12.25 25.00 15.00
CA LYS A 862 -11.17 25.41 15.91
C LYS A 862 -10.42 26.64 15.42
N ILE A 863 -10.89 27.35 14.39
CA ILE A 863 -10.14 28.50 13.84
C ILE A 863 -9.86 29.52 14.94
N ILE A 864 -8.57 29.76 15.20
CA ILE A 864 -8.08 30.78 16.14
C ILE A 864 -7.42 31.89 15.32
N ARG A 865 -7.99 33.10 15.37
CA ARG A 865 -7.42 34.29 14.71
C ARG A 865 -6.05 34.62 15.32
N GLY A 866 -5.07 34.90 14.47
CA GLY A 866 -3.69 35.23 14.87
C GLY A 866 -2.69 34.07 14.82
N SER A 867 -3.13 32.85 14.47
CA SER A 867 -2.25 31.73 14.12
C SER A 867 -2.11 31.61 12.60
N HIS A 868 -0.97 31.14 12.11
CA HIS A 868 -0.73 30.94 10.68
C HIS A 868 -0.35 29.48 10.42
N ASN A 869 -1.35 28.62 10.22
CA ASN A 869 -1.12 27.20 9.93
C ASN A 869 -1.05 26.95 8.42
N LEU A 870 -0.30 25.92 8.04
CA LEU A 870 -0.34 25.32 6.70
C LEU A 870 -1.33 24.15 6.70
N TYR A 871 -2.43 24.30 5.98
CA TYR A 871 -3.39 23.22 5.72
C TYR A 871 -3.02 22.52 4.43
N VAL A 872 -2.89 21.20 4.47
CA VAL A 872 -2.63 20.37 3.29
C VAL A 872 -3.83 19.45 3.08
N LEU A 873 -4.39 19.45 1.87
CA LEU A 873 -5.48 18.55 1.50
C LEU A 873 -5.10 17.76 0.24
N ASP A 874 -5.31 16.46 0.29
CA ASP A 874 -5.06 15.55 -0.83
C ASP A 874 -6.37 15.20 -1.55
N GLU A 875 -6.53 15.67 -2.79
CA GLU A 875 -7.69 15.46 -3.67
C GLU A 875 -9.06 15.68 -2.97
N PRO A 876 -9.33 16.85 -2.37
CA PRO A 876 -10.53 17.06 -1.55
C PRO A 876 -11.85 17.07 -2.33
N THR A 877 -11.80 17.15 -3.66
CA THR A 877 -12.95 17.09 -4.58
C THR A 877 -13.44 15.67 -4.85
N THR A 878 -12.70 14.65 -4.38
CA THR A 878 -13.00 13.23 -4.59
C THR A 878 -14.43 12.89 -4.18
N GLY A 879 -15.20 12.31 -5.12
CA GLY A 879 -16.58 11.86 -4.90
C GLY A 879 -17.58 12.97 -4.63
N LEU A 880 -17.26 14.21 -5.04
CA LEU A 880 -18.16 15.34 -4.92
C LEU A 880 -18.82 15.69 -6.25
N HIS A 881 -20.13 15.96 -6.18
CA HIS A 881 -20.83 16.63 -7.25
C HIS A 881 -20.37 18.10 -7.33
N LEU A 882 -20.41 18.73 -8.51
CA LEU A 882 -20.01 20.14 -8.71
C LEU A 882 -20.64 21.14 -7.71
N ARG A 883 -21.91 20.90 -7.34
CA ARG A 883 -22.59 21.66 -6.27
C ARG A 883 -21.87 21.58 -4.92
N ASP A 884 -21.35 20.41 -4.57
CA ASP A 884 -20.66 20.16 -3.31
C ASP A 884 -19.19 20.62 -3.39
N ILE A 885 -18.57 20.59 -4.57
CA ILE A 885 -17.26 21.21 -4.82
C ILE A 885 -17.30 22.72 -4.54
N GLN A 886 -18.37 23.42 -4.95
CA GLN A 886 -18.53 24.84 -4.60
C GLN A 886 -18.51 25.07 -3.09
N LYS A 887 -19.26 24.27 -2.31
CA LYS A 887 -19.30 24.39 -0.85
C LYS A 887 -17.92 24.13 -0.23
N LEU A 888 -17.18 23.17 -0.77
CA LEU A 888 -15.80 22.89 -0.36
C LEU A 888 -14.91 24.11 -0.62
N ILE A 889 -14.95 24.69 -1.82
CA ILE A 889 -14.21 25.90 -2.19
C ILE A 889 -14.49 27.03 -1.20
N ASP A 890 -15.76 27.27 -0.88
CA ASP A 890 -16.16 28.31 0.07
C ASP A 890 -15.53 28.08 1.45
N CYS A 891 -15.47 26.83 1.92
CA CYS A 891 -14.79 26.46 3.17
C CYS A 891 -13.26 26.61 3.11
N LEU A 892 -12.63 26.31 1.98
CA LEU A 892 -11.19 26.53 1.81
C LEU A 892 -10.87 28.03 1.84
N HIS A 893 -11.70 28.86 1.20
CA HIS A 893 -11.55 30.32 1.27
C HIS A 893 -11.73 30.84 2.69
N GLN A 894 -12.63 30.28 3.50
CA GLN A 894 -12.74 30.67 4.92
C GLN A 894 -11.45 30.45 5.71
N LEU A 895 -10.70 29.37 5.43
CA LEU A 895 -9.38 29.14 6.05
C LEU A 895 -8.36 30.18 5.60
N VAL A 896 -8.33 30.48 4.31
CA VAL A 896 -7.42 31.51 3.75
C VAL A 896 -7.74 32.89 4.30
N GLU A 897 -9.04 33.25 4.40
CA GLU A 897 -9.52 34.51 4.96
C GLU A 897 -9.24 34.65 6.47
N ALA A 898 -9.16 33.53 7.19
CA ALA A 898 -8.68 33.51 8.57
C ALA A 898 -7.17 33.77 8.69
N GLY A 899 -6.46 33.90 7.56
CA GLY A 899 -5.04 34.19 7.46
C GLY A 899 -4.17 32.95 7.39
N HIS A 900 -4.72 31.77 7.08
CA HIS A 900 -3.95 30.53 6.92
C HIS A 900 -3.51 30.30 5.47
N THR A 901 -2.58 29.37 5.27
CA THR A 901 -2.19 28.91 3.92
C THR A 901 -2.87 27.58 3.66
N VAL A 902 -3.48 27.42 2.48
CA VAL A 902 -4.14 26.17 2.08
C VAL A 902 -3.46 25.63 0.82
N VAL A 903 -2.84 24.47 0.92
CA VAL A 903 -2.24 23.73 -0.18
C VAL A 903 -3.14 22.55 -0.51
N VAL A 904 -3.62 22.48 -1.75
CA VAL A 904 -4.45 21.37 -2.24
C VAL A 904 -3.72 20.63 -3.35
N ILE A 905 -3.61 19.31 -3.24
CA ILE A 905 -3.20 18.47 -4.38
C ILE A 905 -4.45 18.21 -5.20
N GLU A 906 -4.48 18.64 -6.46
CA GLU A 906 -5.68 18.45 -7.26
C GLU A 906 -5.53 18.30 -8.78
N HIS A 907 -6.55 17.65 -9.35
CA HIS A 907 -6.78 17.40 -10.76
C HIS A 907 -8.07 18.05 -11.31
N HIS A 908 -9.06 18.35 -10.47
CA HIS A 908 -10.34 18.91 -10.92
C HIS A 908 -10.19 20.38 -11.31
N LEU A 909 -10.46 20.67 -12.58
CA LEU A 909 -10.23 21.99 -13.18
C LEU A 909 -11.01 23.11 -12.48
N ASP A 910 -12.23 22.83 -11.98
CA ASP A 910 -12.99 23.84 -11.22
C ASP A 910 -12.35 24.26 -9.89
N LEU A 911 -11.55 23.40 -9.22
CA LEU A 911 -10.78 23.84 -8.04
C LEU A 911 -9.49 24.55 -8.48
N ILE A 912 -8.82 24.04 -9.50
CA ILE A 912 -7.56 24.61 -10.00
C ILE A 912 -7.78 26.04 -10.50
N LYS A 913 -8.86 26.30 -11.25
CA LYS A 913 -9.14 27.63 -11.81
C LYS A 913 -9.47 28.69 -10.76
N VAL A 914 -9.92 28.30 -9.57
CA VAL A 914 -10.22 29.23 -8.47
C VAL A 914 -9.03 29.46 -7.53
N ALA A 915 -7.96 28.67 -7.66
CA ALA A 915 -6.75 28.82 -6.84
C ALA A 915 -6.05 30.17 -7.09
N ASP A 916 -5.38 30.70 -6.07
CA ASP A 916 -4.61 31.93 -6.20
C ASP A 916 -3.25 31.66 -6.87
N HIS A 917 -2.67 30.48 -6.63
CA HIS A 917 -1.40 30.02 -7.22
C HIS A 917 -1.48 28.54 -7.58
N VAL A 918 -0.81 28.15 -8.66
CA VAL A 918 -0.76 26.78 -9.18
C VAL A 918 0.70 26.38 -9.40
N ILE A 919 1.05 25.16 -8.98
CA ILE A 919 2.35 24.52 -9.27
C ILE A 919 2.05 23.23 -10.03
N ASP A 920 2.41 23.20 -11.31
CA ASP A 920 2.16 22.06 -12.21
C ASP A 920 3.37 21.14 -12.27
N MET A 921 3.17 19.87 -11.88
CA MET A 921 4.21 18.84 -11.83
C MET A 921 4.13 17.92 -13.05
N GLY A 922 5.26 17.60 -13.68
CA GLY A 922 5.27 16.79 -14.90
C GLY A 922 6.67 16.68 -15.51
N PRO A 923 6.78 16.64 -16.86
CA PRO A 923 5.71 16.70 -17.86
C PRO A 923 4.86 15.42 -17.97
N GLU A 924 5.40 14.27 -17.54
CA GLU A 924 4.70 12.98 -17.53
C GLU A 924 4.76 12.31 -16.14
N GLY A 925 4.28 11.06 -16.02
CA GLY A 925 4.37 10.26 -14.80
C GLY A 925 5.68 9.46 -14.67
N GLY A 926 5.97 9.00 -13.45
CA GLY A 926 7.10 8.11 -13.11
C GLY A 926 8.44 8.68 -13.49
N LYS A 927 9.27 7.88 -14.19
CA LYS A 927 10.65 8.29 -14.54
C LYS A 927 10.69 9.58 -15.35
N LYS A 928 9.72 9.85 -16.23
CA LYS A 928 9.70 11.05 -17.09
C LYS A 928 9.08 12.28 -16.41
N GLY A 929 8.60 12.13 -15.18
CA GLY A 929 8.06 13.21 -14.35
C GLY A 929 9.08 13.76 -13.34
N GLY A 930 8.54 14.29 -12.24
CA GLY A 930 9.33 14.76 -11.10
C GLY A 930 9.99 16.11 -11.33
N MET A 931 9.43 16.95 -12.20
CA MET A 931 9.87 18.32 -12.43
C MET A 931 8.68 19.28 -12.30
N VAL A 932 8.97 20.56 -12.05
CA VAL A 932 7.99 21.64 -12.14
C VAL A 932 7.93 22.09 -13.59
N VAL A 933 6.75 21.99 -14.21
CA VAL A 933 6.51 22.39 -15.60
C VAL A 933 6.11 23.86 -15.67
N ALA A 934 5.28 24.30 -14.73
CA ALA A 934 4.82 25.68 -14.62
C ALA A 934 4.54 26.03 -13.15
N SER A 935 4.73 27.30 -12.79
CA SER A 935 4.35 27.83 -11.47
C SER A 935 3.89 29.28 -11.64
N GLY A 936 2.74 29.63 -11.06
CA GLY A 936 2.16 30.97 -11.18
C GLY A 936 0.66 30.95 -10.95
N THR A 937 -0.02 32.03 -11.35
CA THR A 937 -1.49 32.07 -11.40
C THR A 937 -2.05 31.06 -12.41
N PRO A 938 -3.32 30.61 -12.28
CA PRO A 938 -3.96 29.75 -13.28
C PRO A 938 -3.86 30.29 -14.72
N GLU A 939 -3.93 31.60 -14.92
CA GLU A 939 -3.77 32.23 -16.23
C GLU A 939 -2.35 32.11 -16.80
N GLU A 940 -1.32 32.23 -15.95
CA GLU A 940 0.07 32.05 -16.34
C GLU A 940 0.35 30.58 -16.70
N VAL A 941 -0.12 29.64 -15.89
CA VAL A 941 -0.01 28.20 -16.18
C VAL A 941 -0.75 27.84 -17.47
N ALA A 942 -1.92 28.44 -17.74
CA ALA A 942 -2.67 28.23 -18.99
C ALA A 942 -1.92 28.71 -20.25
N ARG A 943 -1.02 29.70 -20.11
CA ARG A 943 -0.19 30.21 -21.22
C ARG A 943 1.06 29.37 -21.47
N THR A 944 1.55 28.65 -20.47
CA THR A 944 2.78 27.85 -20.57
C THR A 944 2.63 26.68 -21.56
N GLU A 945 3.45 26.68 -22.60
CA GLU A 945 3.58 25.53 -23.51
C GLU A 945 4.26 24.35 -22.81
N GLY A 946 3.73 23.14 -23.00
CA GLY A 946 4.21 21.93 -22.32
C GLY A 946 3.50 21.59 -21.00
N SER A 947 2.75 22.53 -20.41
CA SER A 947 1.85 22.23 -19.29
C SER A 947 0.58 21.54 -19.80
N LEU A 948 0.41 20.27 -19.44
CA LEU A 948 -0.81 19.52 -19.76
C LEU A 948 -2.01 20.13 -19.02
N THR A 949 -1.83 20.51 -17.76
CA THR A 949 -2.87 21.21 -16.99
C THR A 949 -3.23 22.54 -17.64
N GLY A 950 -2.22 23.31 -18.06
CA GLY A 950 -2.38 24.58 -18.76
C GLY A 950 -3.20 24.46 -20.04
N LYS A 951 -3.02 23.37 -20.80
CA LYS A 951 -3.82 23.09 -22.01
C LYS A 951 -5.32 23.05 -21.72
N PHE A 952 -5.75 22.35 -20.66
CA PHE A 952 -7.17 22.24 -20.30
C PHE A 952 -7.69 23.51 -19.60
N LEU A 953 -6.87 24.16 -18.78
CA LEU A 953 -7.24 25.45 -18.16
C LEU A 953 -7.48 26.53 -19.20
N ARG A 954 -6.75 26.51 -20.32
CA ARG A 954 -6.90 27.48 -21.41
C ARG A 954 -8.32 27.51 -21.99
N GLU A 955 -8.94 26.35 -22.16
CA GLU A 955 -10.31 26.22 -22.65
C GLU A 955 -11.32 26.77 -21.65
N MET A 956 -11.09 26.55 -20.35
CA MET A 956 -11.96 27.06 -19.29
C MET A 956 -11.82 28.56 -19.02
N LEU A 957 -10.60 29.10 -19.12
CA LEU A 957 -10.29 30.50 -18.82
C LEU A 957 -10.38 31.42 -20.07
N ALA A 958 -10.52 30.85 -21.27
CA ALA A 958 -10.54 31.56 -22.55
C ALA A 958 -9.32 32.49 -22.78
N VAL A 959 -8.11 31.97 -22.57
CA VAL A 959 -6.84 32.71 -22.69
C VAL A 959 -6.06 32.28 -23.95
N GLU A 960 -5.39 33.19 -24.67
CA GLU A 960 -4.53 32.86 -25.83
C GLU A 960 -3.12 32.38 -25.42
N SER A 961 -2.49 31.48 -26.20
CA SER A 961 -1.15 30.95 -25.95
C SER A 961 -0.04 31.98 -26.24
N GLN A 962 1.01 32.03 -25.43
CA GLN A 962 2.22 32.81 -25.73
C GLN A 962 3.32 31.89 -26.28
N ALA A 963 3.82 32.20 -27.48
CA ALA A 963 5.02 31.58 -28.03
C ALA A 963 6.24 32.04 -27.21
N VAL A 964 7.06 31.10 -26.76
CA VAL A 964 8.30 31.40 -26.02
C VAL A 964 9.36 31.94 -26.99
N VAL A 965 10.03 33.03 -26.61
CA VAL A 965 11.26 33.54 -27.25
C VAL A 965 12.47 32.80 -26.72
#